data_AF-A0A2K9A2N5-F1
#
_entry.id   AF-A0A2K9A2N5-F1
#
_cell.length_a   1.000
_cell.length_b   1.000
_cell.length_c   1.000
_cell.angle_alpha   90.00
_cell.angle_beta   90.00
_cell.angle_gamma   90.00
#
_symmetry.space_group_name_H-M   'P 1'
#
loop_
_entity.id
_entity.type
_entity.pdbx_description
1 polymer ?
#
loop_
_entity_poly.entity_id
_entity_poly.type
_entity_poly.pdbx_seq_one_letter_code
_entity_poly.pdbx_strand_id
1 'polypeptide(L)'
;MNYLLKGALASAGIFVSLFSAGSFAKDNVVEGTITINIEDDFVNKRSELSYRLVNSQGKATEVLFDKVPHWLASNQKVRIYGQFDKGKLKASPDSVSLLLDESSSSTTQATTQASTVSGTHQLLVAEINFAINPIVRFSSAQLYDTLFNTAHQYFLESSYQQFGLTGHALEPITVDVDVSTCDTYAISNAADAIIRQRGYEPTNYDHVMYVIPTHPNCTWSGKANVQGPLSWIKRFESDVVHHELGHNLGLYHAHSKDCDTQVTADSGCVVGDYGDFISGMGNARETNHFNAFQKEQLGWMNDKVATITQSTEVVLSPLEINDSNTKVAKIFKQTKASGQNEWYYLEYRQAIGFNAHLADSYPQFLTGVRLREGTDNAPNDSYLLDTTPETLSWTDITLQPGQTYHDSANDVSITLASSNAGGAVIQVNYGQAPAICQNQAPTIEPISNTSVVTTAGSNLELAYKVTNRDSTECSSSTFNLSSSTDSYINGSFNYSNISLAPGASQEVNLSLAVDANAPSGVYAVTSKVSHGQTLQSDQDNAAVTVEEQTVVSNTAPVALNDMVILPSKTSITFSPLTNDYDPDGDKITIIGVEQGSKGDVILNSDNSLTYIPGKPFKDTDSFSYTISDGKLTTSALVQISLDSGTSDNSDSTTGGGKGGNKGGGRNK
;
A
#
# COMPACT_ATOMS: atom_id res chain seq x y z
N MET A 1 -13.23 9.25 27.99
CA MET A 1 -12.76 9.92 29.22
C MET A 1 -11.24 10.06 29.11
N ASN A 2 -10.81 11.26 28.69
CA ASN A 2 -9.45 11.81 28.56
C ASN A 2 -8.27 10.92 28.12
N TYR A 3 -7.94 10.97 26.83
CA TYR A 3 -6.54 11.06 26.35
C TYR A 3 -6.50 12.09 25.21
N LEU A 4 -5.91 13.26 25.51
CA LEU A 4 -5.66 14.36 24.59
C LEU A 4 -4.14 14.46 24.38
N LEU A 5 -3.74 14.55 23.10
CA LEU A 5 -2.50 15.10 22.54
C LEU A 5 -1.21 15.01 23.39
N LYS A 6 -0.25 14.18 22.96
CA LYS A 6 1.19 14.52 22.85
C LYS A 6 1.86 13.62 21.80
N GLY A 7 1.71 14.00 20.53
CA GLY A 7 2.58 13.58 19.43
C GLY A 7 3.54 14.71 19.07
N ALA A 8 4.65 14.34 18.43
CA ALA A 8 5.73 15.18 17.88
C ALA A 8 6.72 15.78 18.89
N LEU A 9 7.88 15.11 19.03
CA LEU A 9 9.25 15.66 19.20
C LEU A 9 10.22 14.53 19.56
N ALA A 10 10.80 13.88 18.55
CA ALA A 10 12.03 13.09 18.67
C ALA A 10 12.72 13.04 17.30
N SER A 11 12.94 14.20 16.71
CA SER A 11 13.76 14.40 15.51
C SER A 11 15.18 14.78 15.96
N ALA A 12 16.18 14.15 15.32
CA ALA A 12 17.58 14.54 15.22
C ALA A 12 18.17 15.35 16.39
N GLY A 13 18.88 14.67 17.29
CA GLY A 13 19.81 15.31 18.22
C GLY A 13 21.06 15.82 17.51
N ILE A 14 20.90 16.62 16.46
CA ILE A 14 21.95 17.53 15.97
C ILE A 14 21.75 18.81 16.78
N PHE A 15 22.70 19.17 17.63
CA PHE A 15 22.78 20.52 18.18
C PHE A 15 23.14 21.48 17.02
N VAL A 16 22.17 21.82 16.18
CA VAL A 16 22.29 22.98 15.28
C VAL A 16 22.11 24.21 16.15
N SER A 17 23.23 24.77 16.61
CA SER A 17 23.22 26.16 17.02
C SER A 17 22.87 27.00 15.78
N LEU A 18 21.69 27.62 15.78
CA LEU A 18 21.33 28.66 14.81
C LEU A 18 22.36 29.79 14.89
N PHE A 19 23.34 29.77 13.99
CA PHE A 19 24.19 30.93 13.73
C PHE A 19 23.83 31.47 12.35
N SER A 20 23.57 32.78 12.31
CA SER A 20 23.45 33.54 11.08
C SER A 20 24.68 33.33 10.20
N ALA A 21 24.48 33.23 8.89
CA ALA A 21 25.51 33.17 7.87
C ALA A 21 26.40 34.43 7.87
N GLY A 22 27.28 34.55 8.85
CA GLY A 22 28.36 35.51 8.89
C GLY A 22 29.56 34.87 8.21
N SER A 23 30.04 35.47 7.13
CA SER A 23 31.33 35.18 6.51
C SER A 23 32.38 35.01 7.61
N PHE A 24 32.90 33.80 7.82
CA PHE A 24 34.00 33.56 8.75
C PHE A 24 35.18 34.44 8.32
N ALA A 25 35.52 35.44 9.14
CA ALA A 25 36.69 36.29 8.93
C ALA A 25 37.96 35.41 8.83
N LYS A 26 38.84 35.71 7.87
CA LYS A 26 40.07 34.98 7.50
C LYS A 26 41.18 34.99 8.57
N ASP A 27 40.86 35.18 9.83
CA ASP A 27 41.85 35.60 10.84
C ASP A 27 42.64 34.45 11.47
N ASN A 28 42.22 33.19 11.30
CA ASN A 28 43.03 32.03 11.69
C ASN A 28 43.08 30.97 10.58
N VAL A 29 44.30 30.58 10.22
CA VAL A 29 44.60 29.54 9.23
C VAL A 29 45.33 28.39 9.91
N VAL A 30 44.92 27.16 9.61
CA VAL A 30 45.65 25.96 10.03
C VAL A 30 45.92 25.10 8.81
N GLU A 31 47.16 24.65 8.67
CA GLU A 31 47.59 23.74 7.62
C GLU A 31 48.06 22.44 8.22
N GLY A 32 47.74 21.34 7.56
CA GLY A 32 48.16 20.02 8.00
C GLY A 32 47.55 18.90 7.17
N THR A 33 47.77 17.68 7.63
CA THR A 33 47.12 16.49 7.10
C THR A 33 45.85 16.24 7.89
N ILE A 34 44.71 16.12 7.20
CA ILE A 34 43.42 15.84 7.84
C ILE A 34 43.22 14.34 8.00
N THR A 35 42.79 13.93 9.18
CA THR A 35 42.33 12.57 9.49
C THR A 35 40.85 12.65 9.80
N ILE A 36 40.07 11.81 9.15
CA ILE A 36 38.63 11.65 9.42
C ILE A 36 38.48 10.44 10.33
N ASN A 37 37.73 10.60 11.41
CA ASN A 37 37.37 9.52 12.32
C ASN A 37 35.86 9.31 12.27
N ILE A 38 35.45 8.06 12.37
CA ILE A 38 34.05 7.66 12.54
C ILE A 38 33.94 6.98 13.90
N GLU A 39 32.95 7.37 14.70
CA GLU A 39 32.61 6.75 15.97
C GLU A 39 31.25 6.08 15.87
N ASP A 40 31.16 4.79 16.21
CA ASP A 40 30.01 3.96 15.87
C ASP A 40 29.34 3.37 17.10
N ASP A 41 28.16 3.86 17.45
CA ASP A 41 27.33 3.45 18.59
C ASP A 41 26.18 2.55 18.12
N PHE A 42 26.49 1.29 17.81
CA PHE A 42 25.51 0.27 17.41
C PHE A 42 24.40 0.03 18.45
N VAL A 43 24.65 0.31 19.74
CA VAL A 43 23.66 0.13 20.81
C VAL A 43 22.56 1.17 20.67
N ASN A 44 22.93 2.43 20.45
CA ASN A 44 21.98 3.54 20.32
C ASN A 44 21.67 3.94 18.87
N LYS A 45 22.24 3.23 17.88
CA LYS A 45 22.09 3.49 16.44
C LYS A 45 22.52 4.93 16.08
N ARG A 46 23.71 5.32 16.50
CA ARG A 46 24.26 6.66 16.24
C ARG A 46 25.69 6.55 15.73
N SER A 47 26.06 7.47 14.83
CA SER A 47 27.45 7.71 14.46
C SER A 47 27.83 9.16 14.69
N GLU A 48 29.14 9.42 14.81
CA GLU A 48 29.71 10.75 14.77
C GLU A 48 30.97 10.80 13.90
N LEU A 49 30.99 11.73 12.92
CA LEU A 49 32.18 12.07 12.16
C LEU A 49 32.96 13.17 12.88
N SER A 50 34.27 12.95 13.07
CA SER A 50 35.17 13.96 13.63
C SER A 50 36.43 14.13 12.80
N TYR A 51 36.90 15.37 12.71
CA TYR A 51 38.01 15.77 11.85
C TYR A 51 39.17 16.23 12.70
N ARG A 52 40.35 15.66 12.47
CA ARG A 52 41.58 15.98 13.19
C ARG A 52 42.66 16.39 12.20
N LEU A 53 43.12 17.63 12.29
CA LEU A 53 44.19 18.15 11.46
C LEU A 53 45.51 18.09 12.22
N VAL A 54 46.54 17.46 11.65
CA VAL A 54 47.89 17.41 12.25
C VAL A 54 48.83 18.25 11.39
N ASN A 55 49.40 19.30 11.98
CA ASN A 55 50.33 20.17 11.26
C ASN A 55 51.74 19.56 11.14
N SER A 56 52.64 20.23 10.41
CA SER A 56 54.03 19.79 10.20
C SER A 56 54.87 19.70 11.48
N GLN A 57 54.42 20.31 12.59
CA GLN A 57 55.04 20.24 13.90
C GLN A 57 54.45 19.12 14.78
N GLY A 58 53.53 18.32 14.24
CA GLY A 58 52.83 17.26 14.97
C GLY A 58 51.72 17.76 15.91
N LYS A 59 51.40 19.06 15.89
CA LYS A 59 50.29 19.60 16.69
C LYS A 59 48.96 19.22 16.05
N ALA A 60 48.15 18.49 16.80
CA ALA A 60 46.79 18.14 16.42
C ALA A 60 45.81 19.27 16.75
N THR A 61 44.84 19.47 15.87
CA THR A 61 43.72 20.41 16.03
C THR A 61 42.45 19.71 15.59
N GLU A 62 41.44 19.63 16.47
CA GLU A 62 40.11 19.18 16.07
C GLU A 62 39.40 20.27 15.26
N VAL A 63 38.73 19.85 14.19
CA VAL A 63 37.99 20.73 13.30
C VAL A 63 36.51 20.39 13.38
N LEU A 64 35.70 21.40 13.67
CA LEU A 64 34.24 21.32 13.68
C LEU A 64 33.71 22.02 12.43
N PHE A 65 33.25 21.24 11.46
CA PHE A 65 32.59 21.80 10.29
C PHE A 65 31.12 22.11 10.58
N ASP A 66 30.63 23.24 10.05
CA ASP A 66 29.21 23.60 10.11
C ASP A 66 28.31 22.69 9.24
N LYS A 67 28.91 21.98 8.27
CA LYS A 67 28.31 20.98 7.39
C LYS A 67 29.32 19.88 7.10
N VAL A 68 28.85 18.66 6.82
CA VAL A 68 29.73 17.54 6.45
C VAL A 68 30.40 17.82 5.09
N PRO A 69 31.74 17.89 4.99
CA PRO A 69 32.44 18.07 3.72
C PRO A 69 32.52 16.74 2.95
N HIS A 70 31.48 16.41 2.18
CA HIS A 70 31.39 15.13 1.44
C HIS A 70 32.53 14.86 0.44
N TRP A 71 33.22 15.91 -0.01
CA TRP A 71 34.35 15.82 -0.95
C TRP A 71 35.71 15.62 -0.25
N LEU A 72 35.78 15.86 1.06
CA LEU A 72 37.03 15.80 1.81
C LEU A 72 37.36 14.35 2.15
N ALA A 73 38.56 13.91 1.78
CA ALA A 73 39.07 12.59 2.11
C ALA A 73 40.13 12.66 3.21
N SER A 74 40.26 11.57 3.95
CA SER A 74 41.32 11.42 4.94
C SER A 74 42.70 11.43 4.27
N ASN A 75 43.74 11.76 5.03
CA ASN A 75 45.13 11.92 4.61
C ASN A 75 45.42 13.02 3.59
N GLN A 76 44.44 13.86 3.24
CA GLN A 76 44.66 15.02 2.39
C GLN A 76 45.40 16.12 3.15
N LYS A 77 46.38 16.75 2.49
CA LYS A 77 46.98 18.00 2.97
C LYS A 77 46.02 19.14 2.66
N VAL A 78 45.62 19.86 3.69
CA VAL A 78 44.63 20.93 3.58
C VAL A 78 45.05 22.19 4.31
N ARG A 79 44.54 23.31 3.81
CA ARG A 79 44.51 24.60 4.51
C ARG A 79 43.07 24.90 4.89
N ILE A 80 42.83 25.18 6.16
CA ILE A 80 41.49 25.48 6.68
C ILE A 80 41.49 26.86 7.32
N TYR A 81 40.57 27.71 6.87
CA TYR A 81 40.29 29.00 7.51
C TYR A 81 39.11 28.86 8.47
N GLY A 82 39.24 29.39 9.69
CA GLY A 82 38.20 29.25 10.70
C GLY A 82 38.40 30.10 11.95
N GLN A 83 37.61 29.81 12.97
CA GLN A 83 37.67 30.47 14.28
C GLN A 83 37.85 29.44 15.39
N PHE A 84 38.76 29.71 16.31
CA PHE A 84 38.93 28.84 17.48
C PHE A 84 37.84 29.10 18.52
N ASP A 85 37.20 28.02 18.98
CA ASP A 85 36.29 28.02 20.13
C ASP A 85 36.62 26.83 21.02
N LYS A 86 36.93 27.11 22.30
CA LYS A 86 37.33 26.11 23.30
C LYS A 86 38.42 25.12 22.80
N GLY A 87 39.37 25.61 22.02
CA GLY A 87 40.49 24.82 21.49
C GLY A 87 40.19 24.01 20.21
N LYS A 88 38.95 24.03 19.70
CA LYS A 88 38.57 23.43 18.41
C LYS A 88 38.47 24.50 17.33
N LEU A 89 38.85 24.17 16.10
CA LEU A 89 38.72 25.06 14.95
C LEU A 89 37.34 24.90 14.32
N LYS A 90 36.49 25.91 14.43
CA LYS A 90 35.20 25.98 13.71
C LYS A 90 35.43 26.48 12.30
N ALA A 91 34.95 25.74 11.31
CA ALA A 91 35.15 26.04 9.89
C ALA A 91 33.92 25.68 9.05
N SER A 92 33.90 26.14 7.80
CA SER A 92 32.91 25.69 6.80
C SER A 92 33.63 24.85 5.74
N PRO A 93 32.99 23.85 5.10
CA PRO A 93 33.60 23.14 3.98
C PRO A 93 34.17 24.06 2.91
N ASP A 94 33.49 25.18 2.62
CA ASP A 94 33.91 26.16 1.62
C ASP A 94 35.19 26.93 2.02
N SER A 95 35.62 26.83 3.28
CA SER A 95 36.84 27.45 3.80
C SER A 95 38.07 26.53 3.76
N VAL A 96 37.94 25.34 3.15
CA VAL A 96 39.01 24.34 3.00
C VAL A 96 39.62 24.43 1.60
N SER A 97 40.95 24.38 1.51
CA SER A 97 41.67 24.26 0.25
C SER A 97 42.59 23.05 0.26
N LEU A 98 42.57 22.25 -0.82
CA LEU A 98 43.50 21.15 -1.02
C LEU A 98 44.89 21.71 -1.39
N LEU A 99 45.92 21.25 -0.70
CA LEU A 99 47.32 21.58 -0.98
C LEU A 99 47.90 20.46 -1.84
N LEU A 100 47.85 20.64 -3.17
CA LEU A 100 48.23 19.61 -4.14
C LEU A 100 49.75 19.49 -4.35
N ASP A 101 50.53 20.49 -3.93
CA ASP A 101 51.99 20.50 -3.72
C ASP A 101 52.38 21.86 -3.09
N GLU A 102 53.62 22.03 -2.58
CA GLU A 102 54.06 23.19 -1.74
C GLU A 102 53.86 24.61 -2.34
N SER A 103 53.36 24.75 -3.57
CA SER A 103 53.09 26.05 -4.19
C SER A 103 51.74 26.20 -4.89
N SER A 104 50.87 25.18 -4.93
CA SER A 104 49.57 25.27 -5.62
C SER A 104 48.41 24.74 -4.79
N SER A 105 47.43 25.61 -4.54
CA SER A 105 46.11 25.25 -4.02
C SER A 105 45.14 25.04 -5.18
N SER A 106 44.34 23.97 -5.15
CA SER A 106 43.18 23.83 -6.04
C SER A 106 41.91 23.57 -5.23
N THR A 107 40.78 23.94 -5.80
CA THR A 107 39.43 23.62 -5.29
C THR A 107 38.81 22.43 -6.01
N THR A 108 39.56 21.76 -6.90
CA THR A 108 39.07 20.66 -7.75
C THR A 108 39.91 19.42 -7.56
N GLN A 109 39.26 18.35 -7.11
CA GLN A 109 39.85 17.03 -6.93
C GLN A 109 40.33 16.49 -8.28
N ALA A 110 41.56 15.98 -8.34
CA ALA A 110 41.99 15.19 -9.48
C ALA A 110 41.27 13.83 -9.43
N THR A 111 40.65 13.42 -10.53
CA THR A 111 40.02 12.11 -10.71
C THR A 111 41.08 11.01 -10.82
N THR A 112 41.66 10.62 -9.68
CA THR A 112 42.47 9.40 -9.60
C THR A 112 41.55 8.23 -9.27
N GLN A 113 41.47 7.26 -10.17
CA GLN A 113 40.82 5.98 -9.93
C GLN A 113 41.39 5.37 -8.63
N ALA A 114 40.52 4.98 -7.70
CA ALA A 114 40.96 4.39 -6.44
C ALA A 114 41.80 3.12 -6.70
N SER A 115 42.98 3.04 -6.08
CA SER A 115 43.85 1.87 -6.18
C SER A 115 43.17 0.67 -5.52
N THR A 116 43.15 -0.48 -6.20
CA THR A 116 42.61 -1.72 -5.64
C THR A 116 43.29 -2.08 -4.32
N VAL A 117 42.51 -2.24 -3.26
CA VAL A 117 42.98 -2.74 -1.96
C VAL A 117 43.16 -4.24 -2.07
N SER A 118 44.41 -4.73 -2.07
CA SER A 118 44.71 -6.15 -2.24
C SER A 118 45.95 -6.58 -1.46
N GLY A 119 46.23 -7.87 -1.48
CA GLY A 119 47.36 -8.48 -0.80
C GLY A 119 47.07 -8.81 0.66
N THR A 120 48.13 -9.17 1.38
CA THR A 120 48.07 -9.49 2.80
C THR A 120 48.51 -8.28 3.61
N HIS A 121 47.66 -7.83 4.54
CA HIS A 121 47.87 -6.66 5.37
C HIS A 121 48.27 -7.08 6.80
N GLN A 122 49.33 -6.46 7.30
CA GLN A 122 49.92 -6.70 8.61
C GLN A 122 49.23 -5.84 9.67
N LEU A 123 48.57 -6.50 10.63
CA LEU A 123 47.88 -5.83 11.75
C LEU A 123 48.55 -6.12 13.08
N LEU A 124 48.49 -5.14 13.98
CA LEU A 124 48.82 -5.32 15.39
C LEU A 124 47.55 -5.13 16.21
N VAL A 125 47.25 -6.05 17.13
CA VAL A 125 46.10 -5.92 18.04
C VAL A 125 46.52 -6.10 19.49
N ALA A 126 46.01 -5.25 20.38
CA ALA A 126 46.25 -5.35 21.82
C ALA A 126 45.00 -4.96 22.63
N GLU A 127 44.67 -5.75 23.64
CA GLU A 127 43.73 -5.36 24.70
C GLU A 127 44.41 -4.33 25.60
N ILE A 128 43.76 -3.19 25.79
CA ILE A 128 44.18 -2.12 26.67
C ILE A 128 43.47 -2.25 28.02
N ASN A 129 44.18 -1.97 29.08
CA ASN A 129 43.70 -1.87 30.45
C ASN A 129 44.07 -0.51 31.01
N PHE A 130 43.22 0.04 31.86
CA PHE A 130 43.55 1.25 32.60
C PHE A 130 44.09 0.88 33.98
N ALA A 131 45.16 1.54 34.41
CA ALA A 131 45.77 1.30 35.72
C ALA A 131 44.76 1.46 36.87
N ILE A 132 43.81 2.39 36.70
CA ILE A 132 42.63 2.54 37.54
C ILE A 132 41.61 1.47 37.10
N ASN A 133 41.56 0.36 37.84
CA ASN A 133 40.67 -0.79 37.61
C ASN A 133 41.01 -1.61 36.34
N PRO A 134 42.12 -2.38 36.36
CA PRO A 134 42.51 -3.23 35.23
C PRO A 134 41.50 -4.38 35.07
N ILE A 135 40.94 -4.53 33.86
CA ILE A 135 39.98 -5.58 33.51
C ILE A 135 40.41 -6.22 32.20
N VAL A 136 41.07 -7.38 32.28
CA VAL A 136 41.39 -8.17 31.10
C VAL A 136 40.15 -8.93 30.65
N ARG A 137 39.62 -8.59 29.48
CA ARG A 137 38.45 -9.28 28.89
C ARG A 137 38.83 -10.36 27.89
N PHE A 138 39.92 -10.15 27.16
CA PHE A 138 40.35 -11.03 26.08
C PHE A 138 41.83 -11.39 26.23
N SER A 139 42.15 -12.65 25.97
CA SER A 139 43.52 -13.13 25.82
C SER A 139 44.09 -12.83 24.43
N SER A 140 45.42 -12.83 24.31
CA SER A 140 46.11 -12.70 23.01
C SER A 140 45.63 -13.74 21.99
N ALA A 141 45.34 -14.97 22.43
CA ALA A 141 44.81 -16.03 21.57
C ALA A 141 43.38 -15.72 21.05
N GLN A 142 42.51 -15.14 21.87
CA GLN A 142 41.17 -14.72 21.43
C GLN A 142 41.25 -13.55 20.43
N LEU A 143 42.09 -12.56 20.72
CA LEU A 143 42.34 -11.45 19.78
C LEU A 143 42.86 -11.98 18.44
N TYR A 144 43.80 -12.93 18.48
CA TYR A 144 44.35 -13.58 17.29
C TYR A 144 43.26 -14.30 16.50
N ASP A 145 42.44 -15.11 17.16
CA ASP A 145 41.38 -15.89 16.50
C ASP A 145 40.33 -14.99 15.84
N THR A 146 39.91 -13.90 16.50
CA THR A 146 38.95 -12.95 15.93
C THR A 146 39.50 -12.24 14.70
N LEU A 147 40.74 -11.75 14.72
CA LEU A 147 41.29 -11.01 13.56
C LEU A 147 41.85 -11.92 12.47
N PHE A 148 42.71 -12.87 12.84
CA PHE A 148 43.56 -13.58 11.88
C PHE A 148 42.98 -14.93 11.46
N ASN A 149 41.91 -15.40 12.12
CA ASN A 149 41.10 -16.50 11.61
C ASN A 149 39.75 -15.98 11.11
N THR A 150 38.91 -15.40 11.98
CA THR A 150 37.53 -15.05 11.63
C THR A 150 37.46 -13.88 10.64
N ALA A 151 38.04 -12.72 10.97
CA ALA A 151 38.03 -11.57 10.08
C ALA A 151 38.84 -11.82 8.80
N HIS A 152 39.96 -12.55 8.90
CA HIS A 152 40.72 -13.00 7.73
C HIS A 152 39.84 -13.78 6.74
N GLN A 153 39.03 -14.74 7.19
CA GLN A 153 38.12 -15.48 6.31
C GLN A 153 37.02 -14.59 5.73
N TYR A 154 36.44 -13.69 6.54
CA TYR A 154 35.45 -12.71 6.06
C TYR A 154 36.00 -11.89 4.90
N PHE A 155 37.20 -11.36 5.07
CA PHE A 155 37.85 -10.52 4.08
C PHE A 155 38.27 -11.30 2.82
N LEU A 156 38.75 -12.55 2.96
CA LEU A 156 39.01 -13.42 1.81
C LEU A 156 37.73 -13.74 1.04
N GLU A 157 36.62 -14.02 1.71
CA GLU A 157 35.34 -14.29 1.05
C GLU A 157 34.79 -13.04 0.36
N SER A 158 34.71 -11.93 1.09
CA SER A 158 34.12 -10.68 0.62
C SER A 158 34.91 -10.04 -0.53
N SER A 159 36.23 -10.23 -0.56
CA SER A 159 37.14 -9.68 -1.58
C SER A 159 37.45 -10.62 -2.76
N TYR A 160 36.83 -11.80 -2.83
CA TYR A 160 37.17 -12.82 -3.84
C TYR A 160 38.64 -13.25 -3.78
N GLN A 161 39.16 -13.44 -2.56
CA GLN A 161 40.53 -13.84 -2.24
C GLN A 161 41.59 -12.76 -2.55
N GLN A 162 41.18 -11.51 -2.78
CA GLN A 162 42.11 -10.42 -3.13
C GLN A 162 42.76 -9.78 -1.91
N PHE A 163 42.11 -9.82 -0.74
CA PHE A 163 42.55 -9.15 0.47
C PHE A 163 42.52 -10.09 1.67
N GLY A 164 43.60 -10.13 2.43
CA GLY A 164 43.74 -10.98 3.61
C GLY A 164 44.46 -10.28 4.77
N LEU A 165 44.23 -10.77 5.97
CA LEU A 165 44.81 -10.23 7.20
C LEU A 165 45.87 -11.16 7.79
N THR A 166 46.93 -10.61 8.37
CA THR A 166 47.90 -11.34 9.17
C THR A 166 48.54 -10.41 10.19
N GLY A 167 49.30 -10.91 11.16
CA GLY A 167 50.04 -10.06 12.09
C GLY A 167 50.13 -10.63 13.49
N HIS A 168 50.09 -9.74 14.49
CA HIS A 168 50.39 -10.09 15.87
C HIS A 168 49.27 -9.66 16.83
N ALA A 169 48.91 -10.56 17.73
CA ALA A 169 48.07 -10.27 18.89
C ALA A 169 48.94 -10.25 20.14
N LEU A 170 48.96 -9.12 20.83
CA LEU A 170 49.78 -8.92 22.00
C LEU A 170 49.05 -9.39 23.27
N GLU A 171 49.84 -9.78 24.28
CA GLU A 171 49.33 -9.87 25.65
C GLU A 171 48.75 -8.52 26.10
N PRO A 172 47.72 -8.50 26.97
CA PRO A 172 47.10 -7.26 27.43
C PRO A 172 48.12 -6.23 27.95
N ILE A 173 47.82 -4.96 27.70
CA ILE A 173 48.67 -3.81 28.02
C ILE A 173 47.95 -2.92 29.01
N THR A 174 48.61 -2.57 30.11
CA THR A 174 48.05 -1.60 31.07
C THR A 174 48.68 -0.23 30.85
N VAL A 175 47.86 0.77 30.58
CA VAL A 175 48.28 2.17 30.41
C VAL A 175 47.87 3.01 31.61
N ASP A 176 48.68 4.00 31.93
CA ASP A 176 48.39 5.03 32.93
C ASP A 176 48.05 6.34 32.21
N VAL A 177 46.77 6.54 31.94
CA VAL A 177 46.24 7.68 31.18
C VAL A 177 44.91 8.14 31.78
N ASP A 178 44.66 9.44 31.77
CA ASP A 178 43.35 9.99 32.15
C ASP A 178 42.31 9.68 31.06
N VAL A 179 41.32 8.87 31.43
CA VAL A 179 40.24 8.41 30.54
C VAL A 179 38.95 9.21 30.74
N SER A 180 38.97 10.27 31.54
CA SER A 180 37.78 11.08 31.82
C SER A 180 37.19 11.73 30.56
N THR A 181 38.00 12.00 29.54
CA THR A 181 37.55 12.57 28.26
C THR A 181 37.43 11.55 27.12
N CYS A 182 37.78 10.28 27.36
CA CYS A 182 37.90 9.25 26.31
C CYS A 182 38.77 9.69 25.11
N ASP A 183 39.90 10.36 25.37
CA ASP A 183 40.85 10.71 24.30
C ASP A 183 41.57 9.45 23.78
N THR A 184 41.06 8.91 22.68
CA THR A 184 41.58 7.69 22.05
C THR A 184 43.01 7.83 21.53
N TYR A 185 43.43 9.04 21.15
CA TYR A 185 44.80 9.30 20.74
C TYR A 185 45.74 9.32 21.94
N ALA A 186 45.34 9.90 23.08
CA ALA A 186 46.13 9.82 24.31
C ALA A 186 46.29 8.36 24.79
N ILE A 187 45.21 7.58 24.74
CA ILE A 187 45.21 6.15 25.11
C ILE A 187 46.16 5.35 24.19
N SER A 188 46.02 5.50 22.87
CA SER A 188 46.87 4.78 21.90
C SER A 188 48.33 5.20 22.00
N ASN A 189 48.64 6.50 22.16
CA ASN A 189 50.02 6.97 22.36
C ASN A 189 50.68 6.38 23.61
N ALA A 190 49.93 6.24 24.71
CA ALA A 190 50.42 5.59 25.92
C ALA A 190 50.65 4.09 25.73
N ALA A 191 49.74 3.41 25.02
CA ALA A 191 49.87 2.00 24.68
C ALA A 191 51.10 1.75 23.78
N ASP A 192 51.28 2.58 22.77
CA ASP A 192 52.38 2.59 21.82
C ASP A 192 53.76 2.60 22.49
N ALA A 193 53.92 3.39 23.57
CA ALA A 193 55.16 3.43 24.33
C ALA A 193 55.49 2.05 24.95
N ILE A 194 54.48 1.31 25.40
CA ILE A 194 54.63 -0.03 25.97
C ILE A 194 54.81 -1.08 24.87
N ILE A 195 54.08 -0.96 23.77
CA ILE A 195 54.23 -1.82 22.58
C ILE A 195 55.69 -1.79 22.09
N ARG A 196 56.28 -0.60 22.00
CA ARG A 196 57.70 -0.43 21.63
C ARG A 196 58.66 -1.07 22.62
N GLN A 197 58.39 -0.98 23.92
CA GLN A 197 59.19 -1.68 24.95
C GLN A 197 59.12 -3.21 24.81
N ARG A 198 58.01 -3.73 24.27
CA ARG A 198 57.83 -5.16 23.98
C ARG A 198 58.42 -5.60 22.63
N GLY A 199 59.13 -4.71 21.93
CA GLY A 199 59.85 -5.02 20.70
C GLY A 199 59.03 -4.92 19.41
N TYR A 200 57.84 -4.33 19.47
CA TYR A 200 57.00 -4.10 18.29
C TYR A 200 56.98 -2.61 17.97
N GLU A 201 57.19 -2.24 16.71
CA GLU A 201 57.05 -0.85 16.26
C GLU A 201 55.70 -0.69 15.55
N PRO A 202 54.74 0.06 16.12
CA PRO A 202 53.40 0.26 15.55
C PRO A 202 53.41 0.72 14.10
N THR A 203 54.38 1.56 13.72
CA THR A 203 54.50 2.10 12.35
C THR A 203 54.96 1.08 11.30
N ASN A 204 55.36 -0.13 11.71
CA ASN A 204 55.68 -1.24 10.79
C ASN A 204 54.44 -2.06 10.37
N TYR A 205 53.26 -1.73 10.90
CA TYR A 205 52.00 -2.39 10.58
C TYR A 205 51.15 -1.49 9.69
N ASP A 206 50.39 -2.10 8.80
CA ASP A 206 49.41 -1.40 7.97
C ASP A 206 48.30 -0.82 8.86
N HIS A 207 47.98 -1.53 9.96
CA HIS A 207 46.93 -1.11 10.90
C HIS A 207 47.19 -1.58 12.34
N VAL A 208 46.79 -0.76 13.31
CA VAL A 208 46.87 -1.02 14.74
C VAL A 208 45.49 -0.90 15.38
N MET A 209 45.03 -1.99 15.97
CA MET A 209 43.74 -2.08 16.65
C MET A 209 43.92 -2.11 18.16
N TYR A 210 43.33 -1.13 18.84
CA TYR A 210 43.31 -1.04 20.30
C TYR A 210 41.96 -1.50 20.82
N VAL A 211 41.92 -2.65 21.48
CA VAL A 211 40.69 -3.13 22.10
C VAL A 211 40.60 -2.52 23.50
N ILE A 212 39.66 -1.59 23.70
CA ILE A 212 39.57 -0.80 24.93
C ILE A 212 38.45 -1.31 25.84
N PRO A 213 38.61 -1.27 27.17
CA PRO A 213 37.62 -1.76 28.10
C PRO A 213 36.45 -0.77 28.19
N THR A 214 35.29 -1.26 28.64
CA THR A 214 34.10 -0.42 28.78
C THR A 214 34.35 0.71 29.77
N HIS A 215 34.14 1.95 29.34
CA HIS A 215 34.22 3.14 30.17
C HIS A 215 33.01 4.04 29.93
N PRO A 216 32.37 4.64 30.97
CA PRO A 216 31.16 5.45 30.80
C PRO A 216 31.30 6.63 29.84
N ASN A 217 32.50 7.19 29.73
CA ASN A 217 32.78 8.34 28.86
C ASN A 217 33.16 7.92 27.43
N CYS A 218 33.31 6.62 27.17
CA CYS A 218 33.51 6.05 25.83
C CYS A 218 32.19 5.42 25.37
N THR A 219 31.30 6.22 24.80
CA THR A 219 29.92 5.81 24.52
C THR A 219 29.76 4.97 23.27
N TRP A 220 30.68 5.05 22.30
CA TRP A 220 30.71 4.30 21.04
C TRP A 220 31.12 2.82 21.22
N SER A 221 30.74 1.96 20.28
CA SER A 221 31.10 0.53 20.24
C SER A 221 32.42 0.28 19.52
N GLY A 222 32.67 1.00 18.42
CA GLY A 222 33.96 1.10 17.76
C GLY A 222 34.22 2.53 17.28
N LYS A 223 35.47 2.78 16.91
CA LYS A 223 35.95 4.03 16.32
C LYS A 223 37.10 3.73 15.40
N ALA A 224 37.11 4.28 14.20
CA ALA A 224 38.19 4.06 13.24
C ALA A 224 38.60 5.35 12.54
N ASN A 225 39.85 5.36 12.05
CA ASN A 225 40.27 6.32 11.04
C ASN A 225 39.75 5.88 9.67
N VAL A 226 39.06 6.77 8.95
CA VAL A 226 38.75 6.50 7.54
C VAL A 226 40.05 6.47 6.75
N GLN A 227 40.28 5.40 6.00
CA GLN A 227 41.51 5.21 5.21
C GLN A 227 42.79 5.44 6.03
N GLY A 228 42.79 5.08 7.31
CA GLY A 228 43.91 5.34 8.22
C GLY A 228 44.27 4.14 9.08
N PRO A 229 45.39 4.21 9.82
CA PRO A 229 46.01 3.03 10.40
C PRO A 229 45.50 2.66 11.80
N LEU A 230 44.53 3.37 12.36
CA LEU A 230 44.11 3.20 13.76
C LEU A 230 42.63 2.85 13.87
N SER A 231 42.32 1.90 14.75
CA SER A 231 40.96 1.70 15.26
C SER A 231 40.98 1.39 16.75
N TRP A 232 39.89 1.76 17.42
CA TRP A 232 39.64 1.53 18.82
C TRP A 232 38.32 0.79 18.97
N ILE A 233 38.33 -0.37 19.61
CA ILE A 233 37.19 -1.28 19.66
C ILE A 233 36.78 -1.49 21.11
N LYS A 234 35.56 -1.06 21.46
CA LYS A 234 34.99 -1.29 22.79
C LYS A 234 34.19 -2.60 22.82
N ARG A 235 33.29 -2.79 21.85
CA ARG A 235 32.56 -4.06 21.63
C ARG A 235 33.34 -4.90 20.63
N PHE A 236 34.17 -5.80 21.15
CA PHE A 236 35.03 -6.66 20.35
C PHE A 236 34.26 -7.90 19.89
N GLU A 237 33.42 -7.70 18.88
CA GLU A 237 32.62 -8.73 18.21
C GLU A 237 32.86 -8.63 16.70
N SER A 238 32.66 -9.73 15.96
CA SER A 238 33.06 -9.83 14.55
C SER A 238 32.39 -8.78 13.65
N ASP A 239 31.13 -8.44 13.92
CA ASP A 239 30.39 -7.41 13.19
C ASP A 239 31.06 -6.02 13.33
N VAL A 240 31.43 -5.61 14.55
CA VAL A 240 32.17 -4.36 14.79
C VAL A 240 33.55 -4.43 14.18
N VAL A 241 34.29 -5.52 14.37
CA VAL A 241 35.67 -5.65 13.86
C VAL A 241 35.70 -5.50 12.33
N HIS A 242 34.78 -6.15 11.60
CA HIS A 242 34.72 -6.03 10.15
C HIS A 242 34.32 -4.62 9.69
N HIS A 243 33.36 -4.00 10.39
CA HIS A 243 32.89 -2.65 10.11
C HIS A 243 33.99 -1.60 10.24
N GLU A 244 34.68 -1.61 11.38
CA GLU A 244 35.75 -0.66 11.69
C GLU A 244 36.95 -0.84 10.77
N LEU A 245 37.30 -2.09 10.44
CA LEU A 245 38.30 -2.36 9.40
C LEU A 245 37.84 -1.85 8.03
N GLY A 246 36.54 -1.92 7.71
CA GLY A 246 35.97 -1.30 6.52
C GLY A 246 36.24 0.21 6.45
N HIS A 247 36.08 0.92 7.56
CA HIS A 247 36.49 2.34 7.65
C HIS A 247 37.98 2.53 7.42
N ASN A 248 38.84 1.69 8.01
CA ASN A 248 40.29 1.75 7.78
C ASN A 248 40.67 1.53 6.32
N LEU A 249 39.85 0.82 5.54
CA LEU A 249 40.01 0.66 4.09
C LEU A 249 39.45 1.84 3.26
N GLY A 250 38.75 2.78 3.90
CA GLY A 250 38.21 3.99 3.28
C GLY A 250 36.70 3.96 3.04
N LEU A 251 35.99 2.93 3.53
CA LEU A 251 34.53 2.87 3.42
C LEU A 251 33.86 3.81 4.43
N TYR A 252 32.69 4.31 4.04
CA TYR A 252 31.75 5.01 4.92
C TYR A 252 30.49 4.16 5.12
N HIS A 253 29.57 4.64 5.95
CA HIS A 253 28.32 3.93 6.20
C HIS A 253 27.51 3.69 4.94
N ALA A 254 26.82 2.56 4.96
CA ALA A 254 25.77 2.26 4.03
C ALA A 254 24.44 2.78 4.60
N HIS A 255 23.85 3.73 3.87
CA HIS A 255 22.65 4.46 4.26
C HIS A 255 21.40 3.82 3.68
N SER A 256 20.25 4.16 4.25
CA SER A 256 18.97 4.06 3.56
C SER A 256 18.55 5.43 3.03
N LYS A 257 17.77 5.44 1.96
CA LYS A 257 17.08 6.63 1.46
C LYS A 257 15.60 6.29 1.29
N ASP A 258 14.81 6.77 2.23
CA ASP A 258 13.36 6.61 2.27
C ASP A 258 12.71 7.84 1.64
N CYS A 259 11.98 7.66 0.54
CA CYS A 259 11.31 8.75 -0.15
C CYS A 259 9.78 8.64 -0.08
N ASP A 260 9.26 7.85 0.88
CA ASP A 260 7.83 7.55 1.02
C ASP A 260 7.28 7.00 -0.33
N THR A 261 6.07 7.40 -0.72
CA THR A 261 5.44 6.99 -1.99
C THR A 261 6.15 7.41 -3.29
N GLN A 262 7.24 8.20 -3.24
CA GLN A 262 7.93 8.74 -4.43
C GLN A 262 9.37 8.24 -4.50
N VAL A 263 9.57 7.05 -5.09
CA VAL A 263 10.84 6.31 -5.03
C VAL A 263 12.07 7.05 -5.57
N THR A 264 11.89 8.13 -6.33
CA THR A 264 12.98 8.86 -7.00
C THR A 264 13.00 10.36 -6.71
N ALA A 265 12.23 10.85 -5.74
CA ALA A 265 12.22 12.27 -5.42
C ALA A 265 13.62 12.72 -4.91
N ASP A 266 14.23 13.74 -5.54
CA ASP A 266 15.46 14.34 -5.00
C ASP A 266 15.17 15.26 -3.78
N SER A 267 13.90 15.46 -3.44
CA SER A 267 13.44 16.28 -2.31
C SER A 267 12.40 15.56 -1.48
N GLY A 268 12.52 15.65 -0.15
CA GLY A 268 11.55 15.06 0.79
C GLY A 268 11.95 13.68 1.32
N CYS A 269 13.04 13.10 0.83
CA CYS A 269 13.55 11.84 1.37
C CYS A 269 14.21 12.00 2.73
N VAL A 270 14.08 10.97 3.55
CA VAL A 270 14.79 10.80 4.81
C VAL A 270 15.95 9.84 4.58
N VAL A 271 17.16 10.31 4.85
CA VAL A 271 18.36 9.46 4.84
C VAL A 271 18.54 8.87 6.23
N GLY A 272 18.52 7.55 6.32
CA GLY A 272 18.88 6.81 7.53
C GLY A 272 20.37 6.51 7.53
N ASP A 273 21.11 7.14 8.43
CA ASP A 273 22.50 6.75 8.72
C ASP A 273 22.50 5.29 9.24
N TYR A 274 23.35 4.44 8.67
CA TYR A 274 23.32 2.97 8.81
C TYR A 274 22.07 2.24 8.30
N GLY A 275 21.23 2.88 7.48
CA GLY A 275 19.95 2.31 7.07
C GLY A 275 20.04 1.00 6.29
N ASP A 276 21.21 0.64 5.76
CA ASP A 276 21.45 -0.63 5.07
C ASP A 276 21.82 -1.76 6.05
N PHE A 277 20.82 -2.29 6.76
CA PHE A 277 21.01 -3.30 7.81
C PHE A 277 21.51 -4.68 7.31
N ILE A 278 21.71 -4.85 6.00
CA ILE A 278 22.26 -6.06 5.35
C ILE A 278 23.61 -5.81 4.66
N SER A 279 24.25 -4.68 4.95
CA SER A 279 25.66 -4.44 4.62
C SER A 279 26.51 -4.44 5.88
N GLY A 280 27.75 -4.93 5.75
CA GLY A 280 28.74 -4.83 6.81
C GLY A 280 29.03 -3.38 7.25
N MET A 281 28.72 -2.39 6.42
CA MET A 281 28.85 -0.96 6.74
C MET A 281 27.53 -0.29 7.14
N GLY A 282 26.44 -1.03 7.31
CA GLY A 282 25.20 -0.49 7.89
C GLY A 282 24.97 -0.99 9.32
N ASN A 283 23.73 -0.97 9.80
CA ASN A 283 23.40 -1.37 11.18
C ASN A 283 23.21 -2.89 11.29
N ALA A 284 24.03 -3.65 10.57
CA ALA A 284 23.98 -5.10 10.63
C ALA A 284 24.51 -5.56 11.98
N ARG A 285 23.67 -6.27 12.75
CA ARG A 285 24.12 -7.02 13.94
C ARG A 285 24.70 -8.39 13.59
N GLU A 286 24.86 -8.63 12.29
CA GLU A 286 25.35 -9.85 11.68
C GLU A 286 26.48 -9.49 10.72
N THR A 287 27.36 -10.45 10.46
CA THR A 287 28.58 -10.24 9.65
C THR A 287 28.28 -10.24 8.14
N ASN A 288 27.46 -9.30 7.69
CA ASN A 288 27.09 -9.20 6.28
C ASN A 288 28.27 -8.78 5.37
N HIS A 289 28.25 -9.22 4.12
CA HIS A 289 29.14 -8.68 3.08
C HIS A 289 28.94 -7.17 2.92
N PHE A 290 30.04 -6.47 2.57
CA PHE A 290 29.92 -5.11 2.02
C PHE A 290 29.06 -5.10 0.77
N ASN A 291 28.37 -3.99 0.55
CA ASN A 291 27.52 -3.84 -0.64
C ASN A 291 28.33 -3.63 -1.93
N ALA A 292 27.68 -3.80 -3.07
CA ALA A 292 28.29 -3.68 -4.39
C ALA A 292 29.08 -2.39 -4.61
N PHE A 293 28.52 -1.25 -4.20
CA PHE A 293 29.16 0.05 -4.32
C PHE A 293 30.48 0.10 -3.53
N GLN A 294 30.46 -0.35 -2.28
CA GLN A 294 31.64 -0.39 -1.42
C GLN A 294 32.69 -1.40 -1.92
N LYS A 295 32.28 -2.56 -2.43
CA LYS A 295 33.21 -3.51 -3.05
C LYS A 295 33.86 -2.92 -4.31
N GLU A 296 33.13 -2.14 -5.10
CA GLU A 296 33.70 -1.41 -6.26
C GLU A 296 34.70 -0.35 -5.79
N GLN A 297 34.40 0.41 -4.72
CA GLN A 297 35.33 1.40 -4.16
C GLN A 297 36.67 0.81 -3.72
N LEU A 298 36.64 -0.40 -3.18
CA LEU A 298 37.85 -1.14 -2.79
C LEU A 298 38.59 -1.77 -3.98
N GLY A 299 38.02 -1.68 -5.18
CA GLY A 299 38.56 -2.27 -6.40
C GLY A 299 38.40 -3.79 -6.48
N TRP A 300 37.54 -4.39 -5.65
CA TRP A 300 37.31 -5.84 -5.63
C TRP A 300 36.37 -6.32 -6.75
N MET A 301 35.74 -5.38 -7.47
CA MET A 301 34.72 -5.64 -8.50
C MET A 301 35.16 -5.27 -9.92
N ASN A 302 36.42 -4.87 -10.14
CA ASN A 302 36.85 -4.20 -11.38
C ASN A 302 36.52 -4.96 -12.68
N ASP A 303 36.44 -6.29 -12.65
CA ASP A 303 36.10 -7.16 -13.79
C ASP A 303 34.67 -7.73 -13.73
N LYS A 304 33.86 -7.31 -12.75
CA LYS A 304 32.54 -7.90 -12.43
C LYS A 304 31.38 -6.89 -12.46
N VAL A 305 31.66 -5.64 -12.81
CA VAL A 305 30.66 -4.58 -12.97
C VAL A 305 30.29 -4.43 -14.44
N ALA A 306 29.01 -4.54 -14.76
CA ALA A 306 28.47 -4.13 -16.04
C ALA A 306 28.02 -2.67 -15.95
N THR A 307 28.75 -1.76 -16.59
CA THR A 307 28.32 -0.36 -16.74
C THR A 307 27.27 -0.25 -17.84
N ILE A 308 26.10 0.28 -17.50
CA ILE A 308 24.93 0.34 -18.38
C ILE A 308 24.57 1.81 -18.60
N THR A 309 24.58 2.23 -19.86
CA THR A 309 24.26 3.62 -20.29
C THR A 309 23.22 3.66 -21.41
N GLN A 310 22.66 2.51 -21.78
CA GLN A 310 21.65 2.32 -22.81
C GLN A 310 20.79 1.10 -22.48
N SER A 311 19.60 1.00 -23.08
CA SER A 311 18.68 -0.11 -22.82
C SER A 311 19.33 -1.45 -23.15
N THR A 312 19.27 -2.40 -22.23
CA THR A 312 19.89 -3.72 -22.36
C THR A 312 19.32 -4.71 -21.36
N GLU A 313 19.55 -6.00 -21.62
CA GLU A 313 19.42 -7.05 -20.61
C GLU A 313 20.81 -7.33 -19.99
N VAL A 314 20.83 -7.66 -18.70
CA VAL A 314 22.04 -8.04 -17.96
C VAL A 314 21.72 -9.22 -17.03
N VAL A 315 22.65 -10.16 -16.91
CA VAL A 315 22.54 -11.31 -16.00
C VAL A 315 23.54 -11.13 -14.86
N LEU A 316 23.05 -11.19 -13.62
CA LEU A 316 23.88 -11.12 -12.42
C LEU A 316 24.05 -12.50 -11.79
N SER A 317 25.30 -12.87 -11.52
CA SER A 317 25.67 -13.95 -10.59
C SER A 317 25.57 -13.43 -9.14
N PRO A 318 25.23 -14.28 -8.16
CA PRO A 318 25.26 -13.92 -6.74
C PRO A 318 26.58 -13.24 -6.32
N LEU A 319 26.45 -12.18 -5.52
CA LEU A 319 27.59 -11.37 -5.09
C LEU A 319 28.59 -12.18 -4.25
N GLU A 320 28.14 -13.20 -3.53
CA GLU A 320 28.95 -14.04 -2.64
C GLU A 320 29.85 -15.03 -3.41
N ILE A 321 29.48 -15.41 -4.63
CA ILE A 321 30.21 -16.44 -5.39
C ILE A 321 31.50 -15.83 -5.94
N ASN A 322 32.64 -16.52 -5.81
CA ASN A 322 33.88 -16.12 -6.49
C ASN A 322 33.94 -16.71 -7.90
N ASP A 323 33.33 -16.02 -8.87
CA ASP A 323 33.40 -16.34 -10.29
C ASP A 323 33.76 -15.09 -11.12
N SER A 324 33.95 -15.29 -12.43
CA SER A 324 34.21 -14.21 -13.39
C SER A 324 32.92 -13.63 -14.00
N ASN A 325 31.75 -13.99 -13.49
CA ASN A 325 30.49 -13.52 -14.06
C ASN A 325 30.20 -12.09 -13.57
N THR A 326 29.36 -11.38 -14.31
CA THR A 326 28.85 -10.07 -13.87
C THR A 326 28.10 -10.23 -12.56
N LYS A 327 28.38 -9.36 -11.58
CA LYS A 327 27.77 -9.39 -10.23
C LYS A 327 26.96 -8.15 -9.94
N VAL A 328 27.28 -7.06 -10.62
CA VAL A 328 26.69 -5.75 -10.39
C VAL A 328 26.33 -5.13 -11.72
N ALA A 329 25.11 -4.62 -11.82
CA ALA A 329 24.74 -3.69 -12.87
C ALA A 329 24.88 -2.26 -12.32
N LYS A 330 25.79 -1.48 -12.90
CA LYS A 330 26.01 -0.06 -12.60
C LYS A 330 25.32 0.76 -13.69
N ILE A 331 24.08 1.17 -13.44
CA ILE A 331 23.18 1.81 -14.40
C ILE A 331 23.28 3.32 -14.23
N PHE A 332 23.59 4.05 -15.30
CA PHE A 332 23.67 5.51 -15.26
C PHE A 332 22.32 6.11 -14.87
N LYS A 333 22.31 6.97 -13.84
CA LYS A 333 21.12 7.71 -13.42
C LYS A 333 21.15 9.13 -13.99
N GLN A 334 22.13 9.94 -13.56
CA GLN A 334 22.25 11.33 -13.97
C GLN A 334 23.65 11.89 -13.77
N THR A 335 23.94 13.07 -14.32
CA THR A 335 25.09 13.88 -13.95
C THR A 335 24.64 15.00 -13.02
N LYS A 336 25.13 15.00 -11.77
CA LYS A 336 24.84 16.04 -10.78
C LYS A 336 25.36 17.41 -11.23
N ALA A 337 24.82 18.48 -10.64
CA ALA A 337 25.31 19.84 -10.88
C ALA A 337 26.81 20.04 -10.54
N SER A 338 27.36 19.19 -9.67
CA SER A 338 28.81 19.14 -9.37
C SER A 338 29.66 18.57 -10.51
N GLY A 339 29.06 17.99 -11.56
CA GLY A 339 29.73 17.29 -12.65
C GLY A 339 30.02 15.81 -12.37
N GLN A 340 29.65 15.30 -11.19
CA GLN A 340 29.79 13.88 -10.84
C GLN A 340 28.61 13.07 -11.37
N ASN A 341 28.86 11.85 -11.86
CA ASN A 341 27.80 10.95 -12.26
C ASN A 341 27.24 10.21 -11.04
N GLU A 342 25.92 10.09 -11.00
CA GLU A 342 25.16 9.26 -10.09
C GLU A 342 24.67 8.01 -10.82
N TRP A 343 24.64 6.88 -10.11
CA TRP A 343 24.39 5.56 -10.66
C TRP A 343 23.46 4.77 -9.77
N TYR A 344 22.68 3.88 -10.37
CA TYR A 344 22.07 2.76 -9.66
C TYR A 344 23.02 1.57 -9.65
N TYR A 345 23.16 0.95 -8.47
CA TYR A 345 23.87 -0.30 -8.26
C TYR A 345 22.87 -1.39 -7.94
N LEU A 346 22.80 -2.40 -8.81
CA LEU A 346 21.98 -3.58 -8.57
C LEU A 346 22.84 -4.76 -8.15
N GLU A 347 22.41 -5.42 -7.08
CA GLU A 347 23.08 -6.62 -6.56
C GLU A 347 22.09 -7.76 -6.27
N TYR A 348 22.46 -8.95 -6.70
CA TYR A 348 21.78 -10.20 -6.37
C TYR A 348 22.60 -10.95 -5.31
N ARG A 349 21.96 -11.44 -4.25
CA ARG A 349 22.62 -12.03 -3.07
C ARG A 349 22.02 -13.40 -2.83
N GLN A 350 22.85 -14.32 -2.33
CA GLN A 350 22.44 -15.64 -1.88
C GLN A 350 22.94 -15.90 -0.46
N ALA A 351 22.28 -16.83 0.24
CA ALA A 351 22.65 -17.23 1.59
C ALA A 351 23.91 -18.13 1.57
N ILE A 352 25.06 -17.54 1.30
CA ILE A 352 26.35 -18.22 1.17
C ILE A 352 27.34 -17.59 2.14
N GLY A 353 28.14 -18.44 2.79
CA GLY A 353 29.24 -18.02 3.67
C GLY A 353 28.78 -17.08 4.79
N PHE A 354 29.37 -15.89 4.88
CA PHE A 354 29.04 -14.89 5.91
C PHE A 354 27.63 -14.31 5.77
N ASN A 355 26.98 -14.51 4.60
CA ASN A 355 25.57 -14.17 4.38
C ASN A 355 24.61 -15.37 4.58
N ALA A 356 25.07 -16.53 5.09
CA ALA A 356 24.21 -17.71 5.25
C ALA A 356 22.96 -17.47 6.11
N HIS A 357 23.04 -16.57 7.10
CA HIS A 357 21.92 -16.22 7.98
C HIS A 357 20.72 -15.59 7.23
N LEU A 358 20.92 -15.10 6.00
CA LEU A 358 19.83 -14.53 5.19
C LEU A 358 18.76 -15.57 4.86
N ALA A 359 19.10 -16.87 4.78
CA ALA A 359 18.11 -17.92 4.53
C ALA A 359 17.04 -18.00 5.63
N ASP A 360 17.44 -17.80 6.88
CA ASP A 360 16.54 -17.90 8.03
C ASP A 360 15.92 -16.54 8.39
N SER A 361 16.71 -15.46 8.27
CA SER A 361 16.30 -14.13 8.73
C SER A 361 15.52 -13.36 7.69
N TYR A 362 15.89 -13.49 6.41
CA TYR A 362 15.35 -12.69 5.30
C TYR A 362 15.27 -13.49 3.98
N PRO A 363 14.57 -14.64 3.94
CA PRO A 363 14.51 -15.49 2.74
C PRO A 363 13.98 -14.78 1.49
N GLN A 364 13.13 -13.76 1.65
CA GLN A 364 12.61 -12.92 0.58
C GLN A 364 13.69 -12.14 -0.17
N PHE A 365 14.85 -11.93 0.46
CA PHE A 365 16.01 -11.25 -0.15
C PHE A 365 16.80 -12.11 -1.12
N LEU A 366 16.52 -13.42 -1.15
CA LEU A 366 17.20 -14.40 -2.00
C LEU A 366 16.53 -14.54 -3.38
N THR A 367 15.32 -14.02 -3.55
CA THR A 367 14.58 -14.06 -4.83
C THR A 367 14.63 -12.74 -5.58
N GLY A 368 14.83 -11.61 -4.89
CA GLY A 368 14.85 -10.28 -5.49
C GLY A 368 16.25 -9.67 -5.62
N VAL A 369 16.32 -8.58 -6.39
CA VAL A 369 17.52 -7.73 -6.52
C VAL A 369 17.35 -6.47 -5.67
N ARG A 370 18.46 -5.95 -5.12
CA ARG A 370 18.46 -4.69 -4.36
C ARG A 370 18.98 -3.57 -5.23
N LEU A 371 18.39 -2.39 -5.08
CA LEU A 371 18.82 -1.17 -5.74
C LEU A 371 19.45 -0.21 -4.73
N ARG A 372 20.54 0.42 -5.15
CA ARG A 372 21.23 1.46 -4.38
C ARG A 372 21.61 2.62 -5.28
N GLU A 373 21.62 3.83 -4.77
CA GLU A 373 22.25 4.96 -5.45
C GLU A 373 23.68 5.12 -4.98
N GLY A 374 24.59 5.44 -5.90
CA GLY A 374 25.94 5.88 -5.56
C GLY A 374 26.53 6.85 -6.57
N THR A 375 27.46 7.68 -6.11
CA THR A 375 28.03 8.79 -6.87
C THR A 375 29.53 8.59 -7.06
N ASP A 376 30.02 8.88 -8.26
CA ASP A 376 31.45 8.79 -8.55
C ASP A 376 32.26 9.75 -7.66
N ASN A 377 33.34 9.22 -7.07
CA ASN A 377 34.25 9.95 -6.16
C ASN A 377 33.59 10.50 -4.88
N ALA A 378 32.42 10.01 -4.49
CA ALA A 378 31.77 10.34 -3.22
C ALA A 378 31.65 9.08 -2.35
N PRO A 379 32.65 8.78 -1.51
CA PRO A 379 32.73 7.48 -0.86
C PRO A 379 31.59 7.20 0.14
N ASN A 380 30.93 8.26 0.61
CA ASN A 380 29.79 8.21 1.53
C ASN A 380 28.41 8.12 0.83
N ASP A 381 28.35 8.19 -0.50
CA ASP A 381 27.09 8.14 -1.25
C ASP A 381 26.70 6.68 -1.50
N SER A 382 26.30 5.96 -0.45
CA SER A 382 25.80 4.58 -0.54
C SER A 382 24.36 4.51 -0.03
N TYR A 383 23.37 4.71 -0.90
CA TYR A 383 21.96 4.84 -0.49
C TYR A 383 21.12 3.64 -0.94
N LEU A 384 20.77 2.74 -0.01
CA LEU A 384 19.79 1.68 -0.25
C LEU A 384 18.41 2.30 -0.50
N LEU A 385 17.80 1.92 -1.63
CA LEU A 385 16.47 2.37 -2.00
C LEU A 385 15.42 1.37 -1.51
N ASP A 386 14.28 1.91 -1.08
CA ASP A 386 13.06 1.13 -0.92
C ASP A 386 12.37 0.97 -2.28
N THR A 387 12.40 -0.22 -2.87
CA THR A 387 11.74 -0.48 -4.16
C THR A 387 10.26 -0.84 -4.04
N THR A 388 9.69 -0.78 -2.84
CA THR A 388 8.30 -1.13 -2.51
C THR A 388 7.65 0.00 -1.71
N PRO A 389 7.58 1.22 -2.28
CA PRO A 389 7.20 2.45 -1.55
C PRO A 389 5.75 2.44 -1.05
N GLU A 390 4.93 1.47 -1.46
CA GLU A 390 3.56 1.31 -0.95
C GLU A 390 3.52 0.76 0.48
N THR A 391 4.64 0.24 0.98
CA THR A 391 4.80 -0.20 2.37
C THR A 391 5.84 0.67 3.07
N LEU A 392 5.79 0.73 4.40
CA LEU A 392 6.84 1.36 5.22
C LEU A 392 7.90 0.33 5.64
N SER A 393 7.89 -0.84 5.02
CA SER A 393 8.67 -1.98 5.48
C SER A 393 10.03 -1.99 4.79
N TRP A 394 11.08 -2.21 5.59
CA TRP A 394 12.44 -2.35 5.09
C TRP A 394 12.81 -3.81 4.79
N THR A 395 11.85 -4.73 4.93
CA THR A 395 12.06 -6.17 4.71
C THR A 395 11.55 -6.66 3.34
N ASP A 396 10.96 -5.80 2.53
CA ASP A 396 10.44 -6.05 1.17
C ASP A 396 11.12 -5.20 0.09
N ILE A 397 12.19 -4.47 0.46
CA ILE A 397 13.04 -3.57 -0.35
C ILE A 397 13.71 -4.17 -1.60
N THR A 398 13.41 -5.41 -1.94
CA THR A 398 13.96 -6.10 -3.10
C THR A 398 12.96 -6.13 -4.22
N LEU A 399 13.39 -5.74 -5.41
CA LEU A 399 12.60 -5.89 -6.62
C LEU A 399 12.48 -7.39 -6.93
N GLN A 400 11.28 -7.93 -6.87
CA GLN A 400 10.97 -9.35 -7.08
C GLN A 400 10.77 -9.68 -8.58
N PRO A 401 10.87 -10.96 -8.98
CA PRO A 401 10.63 -11.35 -10.38
C PRO A 401 9.28 -10.86 -10.91
N GLY A 402 9.30 -10.24 -12.09
CA GLY A 402 8.16 -9.60 -12.74
C GLY A 402 7.91 -8.14 -12.34
N GLN A 403 8.56 -7.63 -11.28
CA GLN A 403 8.40 -6.25 -10.85
C GLN A 403 9.34 -5.31 -11.60
N THR A 404 8.92 -4.04 -11.73
CA THR A 404 9.68 -2.97 -12.37
C THR A 404 9.81 -1.78 -11.44
N TYR A 405 11.03 -1.35 -11.20
CA TYR A 405 11.36 -0.05 -10.62
C TYR A 405 11.38 1.01 -11.72
N HIS A 406 10.70 2.13 -11.52
CA HIS A 406 10.65 3.21 -12.49
C HIS A 406 11.15 4.52 -11.86
N ASP A 407 12.21 5.09 -12.43
CA ASP A 407 12.59 6.48 -12.24
C ASP A 407 12.09 7.34 -13.40
N SER A 408 11.01 8.08 -13.15
CA SER A 408 10.41 8.98 -14.14
C SER A 408 11.20 10.28 -14.34
N ALA A 409 12.02 10.68 -13.37
CA ALA A 409 12.83 11.89 -13.46
C ALA A 409 14.01 11.70 -14.43
N ASN A 410 14.60 10.50 -14.44
CA ASN A 410 15.73 10.16 -15.29
C ASN A 410 15.38 9.23 -16.47
N ASP A 411 14.09 8.91 -16.64
CA ASP A 411 13.55 8.07 -17.71
C ASP A 411 14.24 6.68 -17.78
N VAL A 412 14.39 6.07 -16.60
CA VAL A 412 15.01 4.75 -16.41
C VAL A 412 13.98 3.80 -15.82
N SER A 413 13.79 2.65 -16.45
CA SER A 413 13.02 1.52 -15.91
C SER A 413 13.89 0.28 -15.76
N ILE A 414 13.79 -0.37 -14.61
CA ILE A 414 14.60 -1.53 -14.24
C ILE A 414 13.67 -2.67 -13.81
N THR A 415 13.62 -3.73 -14.58
CA THR A 415 12.74 -4.88 -14.36
C THR A 415 13.57 -6.09 -13.96
N LEU A 416 13.21 -6.77 -12.86
CA LEU A 416 13.73 -8.11 -12.60
C LEU A 416 12.90 -9.11 -13.41
N ALA A 417 13.40 -9.57 -14.55
CA ALA A 417 12.66 -10.47 -15.44
C ALA A 417 12.51 -11.87 -14.84
N SER A 418 13.58 -12.41 -14.25
CA SER A 418 13.56 -13.70 -13.56
C SER A 418 14.75 -13.83 -12.60
N SER A 419 14.66 -14.76 -11.65
CA SER A 419 15.77 -15.14 -10.78
C SER A 419 15.69 -16.60 -10.36
N ASN A 420 16.83 -17.15 -9.98
CA ASN A 420 16.99 -18.44 -9.32
C ASN A 420 18.29 -18.44 -8.51
N ALA A 421 18.58 -19.51 -7.76
CA ALA A 421 19.77 -19.59 -6.92
C ALA A 421 21.12 -19.33 -7.64
N GLY A 422 21.18 -19.52 -8.96
CA GLY A 422 22.38 -19.28 -9.78
C GLY A 422 22.48 -17.89 -10.39
N GLY A 423 21.43 -17.07 -10.38
CA GLY A 423 21.49 -15.70 -10.91
C GLY A 423 20.14 -15.02 -11.16
N ALA A 424 20.22 -13.75 -11.54
CA ALA A 424 19.08 -12.87 -11.82
C ALA A 424 19.21 -12.23 -13.21
N VAL A 425 18.13 -12.19 -13.98
CA VAL A 425 18.03 -11.55 -15.29
C VAL A 425 17.32 -10.22 -15.15
N ILE A 426 18.00 -9.12 -15.48
CA ILE A 426 17.51 -7.75 -15.31
C ILE A 426 17.39 -7.10 -16.67
N GLN A 427 16.27 -6.43 -16.92
CA GLN A 427 16.06 -5.60 -18.09
C GLN A 427 16.13 -4.14 -17.68
N VAL A 428 16.99 -3.37 -18.35
CA VAL A 428 17.17 -1.93 -18.15
C VAL A 428 16.69 -1.24 -19.41
N ASN A 429 15.81 -0.25 -19.26
CA ASN A 429 15.29 0.55 -20.36
C ASN A 429 15.52 2.03 -20.07
N TYR A 430 16.19 2.72 -21.00
CA TYR A 430 16.29 4.19 -21.06
C TYR A 430 15.32 4.72 -22.11
N GLY A 431 14.75 5.90 -21.85
CA GLY A 431 13.67 6.43 -22.68
C GLY A 431 12.31 5.97 -22.16
N GLN A 432 11.22 6.54 -22.70
CA GLN A 432 9.84 6.13 -22.38
C GLN A 432 9.77 4.61 -22.28
N ALA A 433 9.56 4.12 -21.05
CA ALA A 433 9.39 2.71 -20.78
C ALA A 433 8.41 2.14 -21.82
N PRO A 434 8.61 0.91 -22.35
CA PRO A 434 7.52 0.24 -23.02
C PRO A 434 6.35 0.28 -22.04
N ALA A 435 5.25 0.93 -22.42
CA ALA A 435 4.17 1.19 -21.49
C ALA A 435 3.77 -0.17 -20.86
N ILE A 436 3.89 -0.24 -19.55
CA ILE A 436 3.73 -1.49 -18.83
C ILE A 436 2.24 -1.73 -18.72
N CYS A 437 1.79 -2.95 -18.96
CA CYS A 437 0.40 -3.34 -18.72
C CYS A 437 -0.02 -2.93 -17.30
N GLN A 438 -0.93 -1.96 -17.20
CA GLN A 438 -1.55 -1.54 -15.94
C GLN A 438 -2.93 -2.17 -15.86
N ASN A 439 -3.08 -3.21 -15.05
CA ASN A 439 -4.40 -3.77 -14.76
C ASN A 439 -5.20 -2.75 -13.95
N GLN A 440 -6.42 -2.44 -14.37
CA GLN A 440 -7.29 -1.47 -13.69
C GLN A 440 -8.60 -2.13 -13.24
N ALA A 441 -9.25 -1.50 -12.27
CA ALA A 441 -10.60 -1.92 -11.91
C ALA A 441 -11.52 -1.85 -13.14
N PRO A 442 -12.21 -2.95 -13.50
CA PRO A 442 -13.23 -2.91 -14.54
C PRO A 442 -14.34 -1.93 -14.16
N THR A 443 -15.21 -1.59 -15.11
CA THR A 443 -16.49 -0.96 -14.76
C THR A 443 -17.66 -1.86 -15.10
N ILE A 444 -18.73 -1.78 -14.30
CA ILE A 444 -20.04 -2.35 -14.60
C ILE A 444 -21.09 -1.24 -14.53
N GLU A 445 -21.63 -0.87 -15.70
CA GLU A 445 -22.57 0.25 -15.81
C GLU A 445 -23.94 -0.27 -16.25
N PRO A 446 -25.03 0.11 -15.57
CA PRO A 446 -26.37 -0.31 -15.99
C PRO A 446 -26.76 0.35 -17.31
N ILE A 447 -27.24 -0.46 -18.26
CA ILE A 447 -27.81 -0.01 -19.54
C ILE A 447 -29.32 0.22 -19.36
N SER A 448 -29.97 -0.66 -18.60
CA SER A 448 -31.38 -0.57 -18.23
C SER A 448 -31.58 0.18 -16.91
N ASN A 449 -32.83 0.56 -16.61
CA ASN A 449 -33.17 1.16 -15.33
C ASN A 449 -32.87 0.19 -14.17
N THR A 450 -32.17 0.64 -13.14
CA THR A 450 -31.76 -0.17 -11.97
C THR A 450 -32.83 -0.23 -10.89
N SER A 451 -33.95 0.47 -11.06
CA SER A 451 -35.12 0.38 -10.19
C SER A 451 -36.31 -0.14 -11.00
N VAL A 452 -36.72 -1.37 -10.71
CA VAL A 452 -37.81 -2.05 -11.44
C VAL A 452 -38.95 -2.36 -10.49
N VAL A 453 -40.17 -2.01 -10.89
CA VAL A 453 -41.40 -2.33 -10.16
C VAL A 453 -42.06 -3.55 -10.82
N THR A 454 -42.44 -4.55 -10.03
CA THR A 454 -42.97 -5.82 -10.50
C THR A 454 -43.95 -6.45 -9.51
N THR A 455 -44.59 -7.56 -9.87
CA THR A 455 -45.34 -8.43 -8.95
C THR A 455 -44.58 -9.73 -8.65
N ALA A 456 -44.95 -10.42 -7.56
CA ALA A 456 -44.41 -11.74 -7.22
C ALA A 456 -44.56 -12.75 -8.38
N GLY A 457 -43.60 -13.65 -8.53
CA GLY A 457 -43.58 -14.66 -9.61
C GLY A 457 -43.08 -14.16 -10.99
N SER A 458 -42.64 -12.91 -11.09
CA SER A 458 -42.17 -12.33 -12.35
C SER A 458 -40.71 -12.68 -12.64
N ASN A 459 -40.36 -12.75 -13.92
CA ASN A 459 -38.97 -12.80 -14.38
C ASN A 459 -38.58 -11.46 -15.00
N LEU A 460 -37.42 -10.94 -14.61
CA LEU A 460 -36.88 -9.67 -15.05
C LEU A 460 -35.47 -9.87 -15.63
N GLU A 461 -35.00 -8.90 -16.39
CA GLU A 461 -33.66 -8.89 -16.94
C GLU A 461 -33.07 -7.49 -16.77
N LEU A 462 -31.88 -7.40 -16.18
CA LEU A 462 -31.10 -6.17 -16.08
C LEU A 462 -29.91 -6.28 -17.05
N ALA A 463 -29.76 -5.29 -17.92
CA ALA A 463 -28.65 -5.22 -18.88
C ALA A 463 -27.54 -4.32 -18.33
N TYR A 464 -26.31 -4.79 -18.43
CA TYR A 464 -25.11 -4.12 -17.95
C TYR A 464 -24.04 -4.04 -19.04
N LYS A 465 -23.29 -2.96 -19.07
CA LYS A 465 -22.09 -2.80 -19.88
C LYS A 465 -20.88 -2.99 -18.99
N VAL A 466 -20.09 -4.02 -19.29
CA VAL A 466 -18.82 -4.27 -18.62
C VAL A 466 -17.68 -3.74 -19.49
N THR A 467 -16.77 -2.96 -18.93
CA THR A 467 -15.64 -2.38 -19.67
C THR A 467 -14.31 -2.79 -19.05
N ASN A 468 -13.38 -3.26 -19.89
CA ASN A 468 -11.99 -3.44 -19.51
C ASN A 468 -11.30 -2.07 -19.50
N ARG A 469 -10.73 -1.69 -18.34
CA ARG A 469 -10.01 -0.43 -18.15
C ARG A 469 -8.48 -0.58 -18.09
N ASP A 470 -7.98 -1.78 -18.31
CA ASP A 470 -6.55 -2.04 -18.42
C ASP A 470 -5.89 -1.10 -19.44
N SER A 471 -4.60 -0.82 -19.27
CA SER A 471 -3.86 -0.03 -20.25
C SER A 471 -3.73 -0.77 -21.59
N THR A 472 -3.49 -0.03 -22.66
CA THR A 472 -3.45 -0.56 -24.05
C THR A 472 -2.38 -1.61 -24.29
N GLU A 473 -1.43 -1.74 -23.37
CA GLU A 473 -0.29 -2.66 -23.44
C GLU A 473 -0.58 -4.01 -22.77
N CYS A 474 -1.72 -4.15 -22.11
CA CYS A 474 -2.21 -5.43 -21.62
C CYS A 474 -2.72 -6.31 -22.77
N SER A 475 -2.60 -7.63 -22.61
CA SER A 475 -3.42 -8.57 -23.38
C SER A 475 -4.87 -8.55 -22.89
N SER A 476 -5.77 -9.23 -23.59
CA SER A 476 -7.15 -9.41 -23.09
C SER A 476 -7.16 -10.04 -21.70
N SER A 477 -7.95 -9.46 -20.79
CA SER A 477 -8.13 -9.92 -19.42
C SER A 477 -9.47 -10.64 -19.28
N THR A 478 -9.54 -11.56 -18.32
CA THR A 478 -10.79 -12.26 -17.94
C THR A 478 -11.47 -11.51 -16.81
N PHE A 479 -12.78 -11.31 -16.90
CA PHE A 479 -13.61 -10.65 -15.91
C PHE A 479 -14.68 -11.60 -15.41
N ASN A 480 -14.70 -11.87 -14.10
CA ASN A 480 -15.67 -12.76 -13.47
C ASN A 480 -16.91 -11.96 -13.06
N LEU A 481 -18.08 -12.52 -13.33
CA LEU A 481 -19.37 -11.89 -13.05
C LEU A 481 -20.07 -12.63 -11.92
N SER A 482 -20.64 -11.88 -10.99
CA SER A 482 -21.37 -12.44 -9.85
C SER A 482 -22.48 -11.51 -9.39
N SER A 483 -23.55 -12.08 -8.86
CA SER A 483 -24.67 -11.32 -8.30
C SER A 483 -24.92 -11.75 -6.85
N SER A 484 -25.32 -10.80 -6.02
CA SER A 484 -25.84 -11.03 -4.68
C SER A 484 -27.25 -10.45 -4.61
N THR A 485 -28.23 -11.24 -4.19
CA THR A 485 -29.63 -10.85 -4.15
C THR A 485 -30.21 -11.09 -2.76
N ASP A 486 -31.17 -10.25 -2.36
CA ASP A 486 -31.97 -10.51 -1.16
C ASP A 486 -32.79 -11.79 -1.30
N SER A 487 -33.22 -12.34 -0.15
CA SER A 487 -34.16 -13.46 -0.11
C SER A 487 -35.37 -13.18 -1.00
N TYR A 488 -35.91 -14.23 -1.64
CA TYR A 488 -37.02 -14.17 -2.62
C TYR A 488 -36.65 -13.69 -4.03
N ILE A 489 -35.40 -13.28 -4.28
CA ILE A 489 -34.90 -13.02 -5.63
C ILE A 489 -33.73 -13.95 -5.92
N ASN A 490 -33.78 -14.64 -7.05
CA ASN A 490 -32.65 -15.42 -7.57
C ASN A 490 -32.08 -14.71 -8.81
N GLY A 491 -30.80 -14.34 -8.75
CA GLY A 491 -30.09 -13.70 -9.86
C GLY A 491 -29.03 -14.60 -10.49
N SER A 492 -28.95 -14.59 -11.82
CA SER A 492 -27.87 -15.26 -12.56
C SER A 492 -27.50 -14.51 -13.83
N PHE A 493 -26.20 -14.28 -14.03
CA PHE A 493 -25.69 -13.71 -15.28
C PHE A 493 -25.69 -14.75 -16.41
N ASN A 494 -25.91 -14.28 -17.63
CA ASN A 494 -25.78 -15.10 -18.85
C ASN A 494 -24.34 -15.62 -19.08
N TYR A 495 -23.34 -15.00 -18.46
CA TYR A 495 -21.94 -15.44 -18.45
C TYR A 495 -21.42 -15.51 -17.01
N SER A 496 -20.64 -16.54 -16.69
CA SER A 496 -19.87 -16.58 -15.43
C SER A 496 -18.59 -15.74 -15.52
N ASN A 497 -18.03 -15.61 -16.72
CA ASN A 497 -16.92 -14.71 -17.03
C ASN A 497 -16.93 -14.31 -18.51
N ILE A 498 -16.25 -13.21 -18.82
CA ILE A 498 -16.02 -12.70 -20.17
C ILE A 498 -14.54 -12.35 -20.36
N SER A 499 -14.04 -12.36 -21.59
CA SER A 499 -12.66 -11.94 -21.91
C SER A 499 -12.69 -10.73 -22.84
N LEU A 500 -12.05 -9.64 -22.42
CA LEU A 500 -12.09 -8.35 -23.12
C LEU A 500 -10.68 -7.81 -23.33
N ALA A 501 -10.39 -7.33 -24.54
CA ALA A 501 -9.20 -6.53 -24.81
C ALA A 501 -9.23 -5.19 -24.05
N PRO A 502 -8.09 -4.56 -23.77
CA PRO A 502 -8.06 -3.24 -23.11
C PRO A 502 -8.94 -2.21 -23.82
N GLY A 503 -9.76 -1.49 -23.04
CA GLY A 503 -10.72 -0.50 -23.55
C GLY A 503 -11.97 -1.08 -24.21
N ALA A 504 -12.06 -2.39 -24.42
CA ALA A 504 -13.26 -3.01 -24.99
C ALA A 504 -14.38 -3.12 -23.95
N SER A 505 -15.62 -3.11 -24.43
CA SER A 505 -16.81 -3.32 -23.60
C SER A 505 -17.69 -4.43 -24.17
N GLN A 506 -18.44 -5.10 -23.30
CA GLN A 506 -19.45 -6.08 -23.66
C GLN A 506 -20.70 -5.92 -22.81
N GLU A 507 -21.85 -6.12 -23.45
CA GLU A 507 -23.15 -6.18 -22.77
C GLU A 507 -23.37 -7.57 -22.17
N VAL A 508 -23.78 -7.60 -20.90
CA VAL A 508 -24.10 -8.80 -20.12
C VAL A 508 -25.43 -8.61 -19.44
N ASN A 509 -26.18 -9.71 -19.30
CA ASN A 509 -27.54 -9.66 -18.78
C ASN A 509 -27.64 -10.48 -17.50
N LEU A 510 -28.24 -9.88 -16.48
CA LEU A 510 -28.60 -10.52 -15.22
C LEU A 510 -30.09 -10.88 -15.26
N SER A 511 -30.39 -12.17 -15.35
CA SER A 511 -31.75 -12.69 -15.21
C SER A 511 -32.11 -12.75 -13.73
N LEU A 512 -33.27 -12.19 -13.37
CA LEU A 512 -33.81 -12.19 -12.01
C LEU A 512 -35.14 -12.94 -12.00
N ALA A 513 -35.28 -13.94 -11.14
CA ALA A 513 -36.53 -14.62 -10.87
C ALA A 513 -37.04 -14.24 -9.48
N VAL A 514 -38.21 -13.59 -9.43
CA VAL A 514 -38.90 -13.22 -8.19
C VAL A 514 -39.76 -14.38 -7.75
N ASP A 515 -39.60 -14.83 -6.49
CA ASP A 515 -40.41 -15.91 -5.92
C ASP A 515 -41.91 -15.58 -6.02
N ALA A 516 -42.73 -16.59 -6.31
CA ALA A 516 -44.18 -16.44 -6.39
C ALA A 516 -44.82 -16.00 -5.06
N ASN A 517 -44.12 -16.20 -3.94
CA ASN A 517 -44.56 -15.86 -2.59
C ASN A 517 -43.80 -14.66 -2.01
N ALA A 518 -43.05 -13.91 -2.82
CA ALA A 518 -42.33 -12.72 -2.38
C ALA A 518 -43.33 -11.69 -1.79
N PRO A 519 -43.16 -11.27 -0.51
CA PRO A 519 -43.95 -10.18 0.05
C PRO A 519 -43.81 -8.87 -0.74
N SER A 520 -44.76 -7.95 -0.56
CA SER A 520 -44.56 -6.59 -1.06
C SER A 520 -43.42 -5.91 -0.31
N GLY A 521 -42.53 -5.24 -1.05
CA GLY A 521 -41.29 -4.70 -0.47
C GLY A 521 -40.25 -4.33 -1.52
N VAL A 522 -39.12 -3.83 -1.05
CA VAL A 522 -37.96 -3.49 -1.88
C VAL A 522 -36.84 -4.48 -1.58
N TYR A 523 -36.31 -5.10 -2.63
CA TYR A 523 -35.28 -6.13 -2.58
C TYR A 523 -34.01 -5.63 -3.26
N ALA A 524 -32.88 -5.74 -2.58
CA ALA A 524 -31.59 -5.35 -3.10
C ALA A 524 -31.03 -6.41 -4.07
N VAL A 525 -30.44 -5.92 -5.16
CA VAL A 525 -29.71 -6.72 -6.15
C VAL A 525 -28.36 -6.05 -6.38
N THR A 526 -27.27 -6.70 -6.00
CA THR A 526 -25.91 -6.23 -6.25
C THR A 526 -25.31 -7.03 -7.41
N SER A 527 -24.90 -6.31 -8.45
CA SER A 527 -24.21 -6.84 -9.62
C SER A 527 -22.73 -6.51 -9.51
N LYS A 528 -21.84 -7.52 -9.56
CA LYS A 528 -20.39 -7.33 -9.37
C LYS A 528 -19.59 -7.93 -10.53
N VAL A 529 -18.59 -7.18 -10.97
CA VAL A 529 -17.54 -7.66 -11.86
C VAL A 529 -16.17 -7.60 -11.16
N SER A 530 -15.36 -8.64 -11.26
CA SER A 530 -13.99 -8.67 -10.75
C SER A 530 -12.97 -9.02 -11.82
N HIS A 531 -11.81 -8.39 -11.73
CA HIS A 531 -10.67 -8.70 -12.57
C HIS A 531 -10.12 -10.10 -12.22
N GLY A 532 -9.86 -10.95 -13.22
CA GLY A 532 -9.50 -12.35 -13.00
C GLY A 532 -8.05 -12.57 -12.51
N GLN A 533 -7.21 -11.54 -12.60
CA GLN A 533 -5.78 -11.62 -12.26
C GLN A 533 -5.39 -10.70 -11.10
N THR A 534 -6.30 -9.83 -10.66
CA THR A 534 -6.04 -8.85 -9.58
C THR A 534 -7.23 -8.83 -8.60
N LEU A 535 -7.09 -8.09 -7.50
CA LEU A 535 -8.19 -7.91 -6.53
C LEU A 535 -9.13 -6.75 -6.88
N GLN A 536 -8.98 -6.14 -8.06
CA GLN A 536 -9.78 -4.99 -8.46
C GLN A 536 -11.17 -5.45 -8.93
N SER A 537 -12.21 -4.70 -8.55
CA SER A 537 -13.60 -5.01 -8.88
C SER A 537 -14.45 -3.75 -8.89
N ASP A 538 -15.60 -3.82 -9.56
CA ASP A 538 -16.63 -2.79 -9.53
C ASP A 538 -18.01 -3.43 -9.31
N GLN A 539 -18.96 -2.64 -8.83
CA GLN A 539 -20.31 -3.12 -8.54
C GLN A 539 -21.37 -2.04 -8.73
N ASP A 540 -22.56 -2.49 -9.15
CA ASP A 540 -23.79 -1.70 -9.20
C ASP A 540 -24.82 -2.27 -8.22
N ASN A 541 -25.61 -1.38 -7.60
CA ASN A 541 -26.70 -1.76 -6.71
C ASN A 541 -28.03 -1.33 -7.31
N ALA A 542 -28.85 -2.32 -7.67
CA ALA A 542 -30.19 -2.19 -8.18
C ALA A 542 -31.23 -2.55 -7.08
N ALA A 543 -32.47 -2.12 -7.31
CA ALA A 543 -33.60 -2.40 -6.43
C ALA A 543 -34.79 -2.95 -7.22
N VAL A 544 -35.37 -4.05 -6.75
CA VAL A 544 -36.62 -4.60 -7.27
C VAL A 544 -37.72 -4.33 -6.25
N THR A 545 -38.73 -3.57 -6.65
CA THR A 545 -39.92 -3.31 -5.83
C THR A 545 -41.00 -4.29 -6.22
N VAL A 546 -41.42 -5.14 -5.28
CA VAL A 546 -42.58 -6.03 -5.45
C VAL A 546 -43.81 -5.33 -4.89
N GLU A 547 -44.81 -5.13 -5.73
CA GLU A 547 -46.11 -4.57 -5.32
C GLU A 547 -47.14 -5.67 -5.03
N GLU A 548 -48.08 -5.35 -4.15
CA GLU A 548 -49.19 -6.22 -3.80
C GLU A 548 -50.16 -6.34 -4.98
N GLN A 549 -50.45 -7.56 -5.42
CA GLN A 549 -51.42 -7.79 -6.48
C GLN A 549 -52.84 -7.57 -5.93
N THR A 550 -53.48 -6.47 -6.32
CA THR A 550 -54.87 -6.18 -5.93
C THR A 550 -55.84 -7.05 -6.72
N VAL A 551 -56.33 -8.13 -6.10
CA VAL A 551 -57.53 -8.81 -6.58
C VAL A 551 -58.75 -8.02 -6.13
N VAL A 552 -59.43 -7.34 -7.06
CA VAL A 552 -60.77 -6.80 -6.77
C VAL A 552 -61.72 -7.97 -6.53
N SER A 553 -62.25 -8.07 -5.31
CA SER A 553 -63.30 -9.04 -5.01
C SER A 553 -64.58 -8.63 -5.73
N ASN A 554 -65.24 -9.58 -6.39
CA ASN A 554 -66.56 -9.38 -6.96
C ASN A 554 -67.60 -9.09 -5.86
N THR A 555 -68.44 -8.09 -6.06
CA THR A 555 -69.56 -7.72 -5.20
C THR A 555 -70.83 -8.40 -5.72
N ALA A 556 -71.73 -8.86 -4.84
CA ALA A 556 -72.99 -9.47 -5.29
C ALA A 556 -73.93 -8.42 -5.91
N PRO A 557 -74.77 -8.79 -6.90
CA PRO A 557 -75.74 -7.87 -7.46
C PRO A 557 -76.79 -7.47 -6.42
N VAL A 558 -77.36 -6.28 -6.56
CA VAL A 558 -78.39 -5.74 -5.67
C VAL A 558 -79.76 -5.94 -6.32
N ALA A 559 -80.56 -6.84 -5.74
CA ALA A 559 -81.96 -7.07 -6.12
C ALA A 559 -82.88 -6.23 -5.23
N LEU A 560 -83.74 -5.39 -5.81
CA LEU A 560 -84.69 -4.54 -5.11
C LEU A 560 -86.12 -5.04 -5.33
N ASN A 561 -86.93 -5.01 -4.26
CA ASN A 561 -88.30 -5.50 -4.34
C ASN A 561 -89.16 -4.70 -5.33
N ASP A 562 -90.05 -5.42 -6.02
CA ASP A 562 -90.96 -4.87 -7.02
C ASP A 562 -92.41 -4.85 -6.53
N MET A 563 -93.21 -3.97 -7.14
CA MET A 563 -94.65 -3.93 -6.97
C MET A 563 -95.33 -3.87 -8.33
N VAL A 564 -96.27 -4.79 -8.55
CA VAL A 564 -97.05 -4.88 -9.78
C VAL A 564 -98.53 -4.88 -9.44
N ILE A 565 -99.25 -3.92 -10.03
CA ILE A 565 -100.69 -3.76 -9.85
C ILE A 565 -101.40 -4.30 -11.10
N LEU A 566 -102.34 -5.22 -10.90
CA LEU A 566 -103.11 -5.86 -11.96
C LEU A 566 -104.43 -5.11 -12.18
N PRO A 567 -104.73 -4.57 -13.37
CA PRO A 567 -106.00 -3.88 -13.62
C PRO A 567 -107.23 -4.83 -13.58
N SER A 568 -107.01 -6.13 -13.76
CA SER A 568 -108.03 -7.19 -13.65
C SER A 568 -107.34 -8.54 -13.40
N LYS A 569 -108.09 -9.61 -13.14
CA LYS A 569 -107.53 -10.97 -12.96
C LYS A 569 -107.10 -11.61 -14.29
N THR A 570 -106.21 -10.93 -15.00
CA THR A 570 -105.57 -11.37 -16.25
C THR A 570 -104.06 -11.41 -16.07
N SER A 571 -103.36 -12.18 -16.91
CA SER A 571 -101.92 -12.30 -16.84
C SER A 571 -101.22 -10.99 -17.19
N ILE A 572 -100.13 -10.66 -16.51
CA ILE A 572 -99.32 -9.46 -16.77
C ILE A 572 -97.85 -9.84 -16.94
N THR A 573 -97.17 -9.20 -17.89
CA THR A 573 -95.73 -9.34 -18.13
C THR A 573 -95.03 -8.03 -17.78
N PHE A 574 -93.95 -8.09 -17.01
CA PHE A 574 -93.18 -6.93 -16.57
C PHE A 574 -91.69 -7.28 -16.43
N SER A 575 -90.82 -6.28 -16.39
CA SER A 575 -89.37 -6.46 -16.25
C SER A 575 -88.94 -6.09 -14.83
N PRO A 576 -88.66 -7.06 -13.94
CA PRO A 576 -88.28 -6.75 -12.57
C PRO A 576 -86.89 -6.11 -12.49
N LEU A 577 -85.97 -6.43 -13.41
CA LEU A 577 -84.58 -5.93 -13.39
C LEU A 577 -84.40 -4.41 -13.58
N THR A 578 -85.47 -3.62 -13.68
CA THR A 578 -85.38 -2.18 -13.99
C THR A 578 -84.84 -1.33 -12.83
N ASN A 579 -84.99 -1.81 -11.60
CA ASN A 579 -84.48 -1.19 -10.37
C ASN A 579 -83.25 -1.93 -9.81
N ASP A 580 -82.87 -3.05 -10.40
CA ASP A 580 -81.73 -3.86 -9.99
C ASP A 580 -80.43 -3.37 -10.64
N TYR A 581 -79.30 -3.56 -9.96
CA TYR A 581 -77.99 -3.23 -10.51
C TYR A 581 -76.89 -4.06 -9.87
N ASP A 582 -75.76 -4.17 -10.56
CA ASP A 582 -74.53 -4.71 -10.01
C ASP A 582 -73.54 -3.58 -9.69
N PRO A 583 -72.97 -3.52 -8.47
CA PRO A 583 -72.02 -2.47 -8.09
C PRO A 583 -70.74 -2.42 -8.94
N ASP A 584 -70.32 -3.57 -9.50
CA ASP A 584 -69.14 -3.67 -10.36
C ASP A 584 -69.49 -3.45 -11.85
N GLY A 585 -70.79 -3.30 -12.16
CA GLY A 585 -71.31 -3.08 -13.51
C GLY A 585 -71.49 -4.36 -14.32
N ASP A 586 -71.39 -5.53 -13.67
CA ASP A 586 -71.58 -6.83 -14.33
C ASP A 586 -73.03 -7.03 -14.80
N LYS A 587 -73.21 -7.83 -15.86
CA LYS A 587 -74.53 -8.06 -16.45
C LYS A 587 -75.36 -8.98 -15.55
N ILE A 588 -76.48 -8.46 -15.04
CA ILE A 588 -77.43 -9.23 -14.24
C ILE A 588 -78.45 -10.01 -15.09
N THR A 589 -78.79 -11.22 -14.64
CA THR A 589 -79.80 -12.09 -15.25
C THR A 589 -80.63 -12.78 -14.18
N ILE A 590 -81.90 -13.08 -14.45
CA ILE A 590 -82.74 -13.85 -13.52
C ILE A 590 -82.42 -15.33 -13.73
N ILE A 591 -82.00 -16.02 -12.67
CA ILE A 591 -81.64 -17.43 -12.71
C ILE A 591 -82.66 -18.35 -12.03
N GLY A 592 -83.59 -17.78 -11.26
CA GLY A 592 -84.60 -18.56 -10.55
C GLY A 592 -85.80 -17.72 -10.14
N VAL A 593 -86.95 -18.36 -10.08
CA VAL A 593 -88.21 -17.79 -9.60
C VAL A 593 -88.88 -18.81 -8.69
N GLU A 594 -89.24 -18.40 -7.49
CA GLU A 594 -90.08 -19.19 -6.59
C GLU A 594 -91.52 -18.71 -6.72
N GLN A 595 -92.45 -19.64 -6.82
CA GLN A 595 -93.85 -19.36 -7.13
C GLN A 595 -94.58 -18.68 -5.97
N GLY A 596 -95.56 -17.85 -6.31
CA GLY A 596 -96.49 -17.29 -5.35
C GLY A 596 -97.49 -18.34 -4.84
N SER A 597 -98.21 -18.01 -3.77
CA SER A 597 -99.20 -18.92 -3.19
C SER A 597 -100.54 -18.93 -3.93
N LYS A 598 -100.79 -17.93 -4.80
CA LYS A 598 -102.09 -17.68 -5.42
C LYS A 598 -102.03 -17.51 -6.95
N GLY A 599 -100.85 -17.53 -7.56
CA GLY A 599 -100.67 -17.52 -9.01
C GLY A 599 -99.33 -18.10 -9.45
N ASP A 600 -99.22 -18.37 -10.74
CA ASP A 600 -98.02 -18.92 -11.36
C ASP A 600 -97.20 -17.81 -12.03
N VAL A 601 -95.88 -17.95 -12.01
CA VAL A 601 -94.90 -17.01 -12.57
C VAL A 601 -94.05 -17.76 -13.58
N ILE A 602 -93.94 -17.19 -14.77
CA ILE A 602 -93.11 -17.69 -15.86
C ILE A 602 -91.97 -16.69 -16.08
N LEU A 603 -90.73 -17.17 -16.04
CA LEU A 603 -89.56 -16.43 -16.52
C LEU A 603 -89.47 -16.58 -18.03
N ASN A 604 -89.59 -15.46 -18.76
CA ASN A 604 -89.47 -15.43 -20.21
C ASN A 604 -88.00 -15.36 -20.65
N SER A 605 -87.71 -15.69 -21.90
CA SER A 605 -86.35 -15.73 -22.44
C SER A 605 -85.64 -14.37 -22.50
N ASP A 606 -86.37 -13.27 -22.36
CA ASP A 606 -85.87 -11.90 -22.34
C ASP A 606 -85.68 -11.34 -20.91
N ASN A 607 -85.76 -12.19 -19.88
CA ASN A 607 -85.72 -11.85 -18.45
C ASN A 607 -86.92 -11.03 -17.94
N SER A 608 -88.00 -10.91 -18.72
CA SER A 608 -89.28 -10.46 -18.17
C SER A 608 -89.98 -11.60 -17.40
N LEU A 609 -90.83 -11.25 -16.43
CA LEU A 609 -91.66 -12.20 -15.69
C LEU A 609 -93.13 -12.03 -16.09
N THR A 610 -93.80 -13.14 -16.36
CA THR A 610 -95.25 -13.18 -16.57
C THR A 610 -95.94 -13.80 -15.35
N TYR A 611 -96.77 -13.03 -14.65
CA TYR A 611 -97.60 -13.54 -13.55
C TYR A 611 -99.00 -13.86 -14.04
N ILE A 612 -99.51 -15.05 -13.71
CA ILE A 612 -100.82 -15.58 -14.07
C ILE A 612 -101.62 -15.81 -12.78
N PRO A 613 -102.61 -14.94 -12.46
CA PRO A 613 -103.42 -15.11 -11.27
C PRO A 613 -104.19 -16.44 -11.28
N GLY A 614 -104.02 -17.25 -10.25
CA GLY A 614 -104.81 -18.46 -10.05
C GLY A 614 -106.22 -18.15 -9.54
N LYS A 615 -107.08 -19.18 -9.54
CA LYS A 615 -108.41 -19.12 -8.91
C LYS A 615 -108.42 -18.59 -7.46
N PRO A 616 -107.42 -18.89 -6.58
CA PRO A 616 -107.41 -18.39 -5.20
C PRO A 616 -106.98 -16.91 -5.06
N PHE A 617 -106.51 -16.23 -6.11
CA PHE A 617 -106.14 -14.82 -6.03
C PHE A 617 -107.36 -13.92 -5.77
N LYS A 618 -107.28 -13.04 -4.76
CA LYS A 618 -108.36 -12.10 -4.38
C LYS A 618 -107.86 -10.66 -4.39
N ASP A 619 -106.86 -10.38 -3.55
CA ASP A 619 -106.35 -9.01 -3.35
C ASP A 619 -104.83 -8.92 -3.60
N THR A 620 -104.03 -9.77 -2.95
CA THR A 620 -102.56 -9.76 -3.06
C THR A 620 -101.95 -11.16 -3.15
N ASP A 621 -100.78 -11.25 -3.78
CA ASP A 621 -99.86 -12.39 -3.73
C ASP A 621 -98.42 -11.87 -3.66
N SER A 622 -97.48 -12.73 -3.32
CA SER A 622 -96.06 -12.41 -3.32
C SER A 622 -95.27 -13.61 -3.79
N PHE A 623 -94.25 -13.37 -4.59
CA PHE A 623 -93.32 -14.39 -5.05
C PHE A 623 -91.90 -13.82 -5.06
N SER A 624 -90.87 -14.65 -5.20
CA SER A 624 -89.47 -14.21 -5.22
C SER A 624 -88.81 -14.52 -6.57
N TYR A 625 -87.84 -13.70 -6.96
CA TYR A 625 -86.91 -14.01 -8.05
C TYR A 625 -85.48 -13.82 -7.59
N THR A 626 -84.56 -14.54 -8.21
CA THR A 626 -83.12 -14.50 -7.90
C THR A 626 -82.35 -14.06 -9.14
N ILE A 627 -81.53 -13.02 -8.98
CA ILE A 627 -80.64 -12.50 -10.01
C ILE A 627 -79.20 -12.96 -9.77
N SER A 628 -78.42 -13.04 -10.85
CA SER A 628 -76.99 -13.36 -10.82
C SER A 628 -76.21 -12.52 -11.82
N ASP A 629 -74.99 -12.16 -11.43
CA ASP A 629 -73.91 -11.59 -12.26
C ASP A 629 -73.04 -12.69 -12.94
N GLY A 630 -73.35 -13.97 -12.69
CA GLY A 630 -72.56 -15.13 -13.14
C GLY A 630 -71.61 -15.71 -12.10
N LYS A 631 -71.43 -15.06 -10.94
CA LYS A 631 -70.60 -15.54 -9.81
C LYS A 631 -71.36 -15.58 -8.49
N LEU A 632 -72.10 -14.52 -8.17
CA LEU A 632 -72.89 -14.35 -6.96
C LEU A 632 -74.37 -14.12 -7.30
N THR A 633 -75.24 -14.22 -6.28
CA THR A 633 -76.69 -14.19 -6.46
C THR A 633 -77.38 -13.45 -5.32
N THR A 634 -78.45 -12.72 -5.63
CA THR A 634 -79.32 -12.05 -4.66
C THR A 634 -80.78 -12.22 -5.06
N SER A 635 -81.71 -12.24 -4.11
CA SER A 635 -83.14 -12.41 -4.37
C SER A 635 -83.94 -11.19 -3.94
N ALA A 636 -85.02 -10.90 -4.67
CA ALA A 636 -85.99 -9.87 -4.35
C ALA A 636 -87.42 -10.44 -4.38
N LEU A 637 -88.33 -9.76 -3.70
CA LEU A 637 -89.76 -10.07 -3.67
C LEU A 637 -90.50 -9.20 -4.67
N VAL A 638 -91.44 -9.81 -5.40
CA VAL A 638 -92.45 -9.09 -6.16
C VAL A 638 -93.77 -9.17 -5.40
N GLN A 639 -94.32 -8.00 -5.06
CA GLN A 639 -95.66 -7.89 -4.52
C GLN A 639 -96.67 -7.66 -5.64
N ILE A 640 -97.66 -8.54 -5.74
CA ILE A 640 -98.75 -8.48 -6.69
C ILE A 640 -99.99 -7.96 -5.96
N SER A 641 -100.66 -6.94 -6.49
CA SER A 641 -101.97 -6.48 -6.01
C SER A 641 -102.97 -6.32 -7.15
N LEU A 642 -104.26 -6.43 -6.87
CA LEU A 642 -105.33 -6.11 -7.83
C LEU A 642 -105.71 -4.63 -7.72
N ASP A 643 -105.76 -3.93 -8.85
CA ASP A 643 -106.24 -2.56 -8.95
C ASP A 643 -107.71 -2.52 -8.51
N SER A 644 -107.96 -1.88 -7.37
CA SER A 644 -109.30 -1.61 -6.94
C SER A 644 -109.83 -0.42 -7.73
N GLY A 645 -110.29 -0.70 -8.96
CA GLY A 645 -111.00 0.26 -9.83
C GLY A 645 -112.18 0.91 -9.10
N THR A 646 -111.87 2.02 -8.45
CA THR A 646 -112.65 3.08 -7.78
C THR A 646 -114.12 2.86 -7.41
N SER A 647 -114.35 2.93 -6.09
CA SER A 647 -115.49 3.53 -5.34
C SER A 647 -116.83 3.81 -6.04
N ASP A 648 -117.90 3.41 -5.35
CA ASP A 648 -119.24 4.01 -5.42
C ASP A 648 -119.21 5.56 -5.40
N ASN A 649 -120.26 6.10 -6.00
CA ASN A 649 -120.50 7.50 -6.36
C ASN A 649 -120.43 8.53 -5.21
N SER A 650 -120.02 9.74 -5.59
CA SER A 650 -120.35 11.07 -5.03
C SER A 650 -119.57 11.67 -3.83
N ASP A 651 -119.01 12.84 -4.15
CA ASP A 651 -119.01 14.11 -3.40
C ASP A 651 -117.76 14.56 -2.61
N SER A 652 -116.93 15.31 -3.34
CA SER A 652 -116.35 16.63 -3.01
C SER A 652 -116.62 17.22 -1.61
N THR A 653 -115.56 17.60 -0.88
CA THR A 653 -115.24 19.03 -0.64
C THR A 653 -113.88 19.25 0.06
N THR A 654 -112.96 19.89 -0.70
CA THR A 654 -112.11 21.05 -0.37
C THR A 654 -111.16 21.12 0.86
N GLY A 655 -109.91 21.49 0.53
CA GLY A 655 -109.04 22.41 1.32
C GLY A 655 -107.81 21.73 1.89
N GLY A 656 -106.56 21.96 1.49
CA GLY A 656 -105.93 23.17 0.95
C GLY A 656 -104.91 23.68 1.98
N GLY A 657 -103.60 23.58 1.68
CA GLY A 657 -102.61 24.52 2.21
C GLY A 657 -101.31 23.99 2.84
N LYS A 658 -100.21 24.40 2.19
CA LYS A 658 -98.88 24.84 2.72
C LYS A 658 -97.71 23.85 2.88
N GLY A 659 -96.61 24.25 2.19
CA GLY A 659 -95.22 24.20 2.67
C GLY A 659 -94.42 23.00 2.18
N GLY A 660 -93.36 23.08 1.35
CA GLY A 660 -92.55 24.21 0.95
C GLY A 660 -91.29 24.38 1.81
N ASN A 661 -90.21 23.68 1.40
CA ASN A 661 -88.79 24.13 1.43
C ASN A 661 -88.10 24.29 2.82
N LYS A 662 -86.78 24.14 3.01
CA LYS A 662 -85.62 24.06 2.12
C LYS A 662 -84.36 23.80 2.97
N GLY A 663 -83.30 23.28 2.30
CA GLY A 663 -81.90 23.67 2.52
C GLY A 663 -81.17 22.99 3.69
N GLY A 664 -79.91 22.59 3.61
CA GLY A 664 -78.83 23.05 2.74
C GLY A 664 -77.71 23.67 3.60
N GLY A 665 -76.55 23.00 3.65
CA GLY A 665 -75.24 23.60 3.95
C GLY A 665 -74.73 23.54 5.40
N ARG A 666 -73.61 22.83 5.63
CA ARG A 666 -72.26 23.38 5.90
C ARG A 666 -71.28 22.31 6.41
N ASN A 667 -70.08 22.33 5.83
CA ASN A 667 -68.75 22.02 6.39
C ASN A 667 -68.66 21.01 7.55
N LYS A 668 -67.98 19.89 7.33
CA LYS A 668 -66.54 19.67 7.51
C LYS A 668 -66.20 18.22 7.14
#